data_AF-A0A261XW32-F1
#
_entry.id   AF-A0A261XW32-F1
#
_cell.length_a   1.000
_cell.length_b   1.000
_cell.length_c   1.000
_cell.angle_alpha   90.00
_cell.angle_beta   90.00
_cell.angle_gamma   90.00
#
_symmetry.space_group_name_H-M   'P 1'
#
loop_
_entity.id
_entity.type
_entity.pdbx_description
1 polymer ?
#
loop_
_entity_poly.entity_id
_entity_poly.type
_entity_poly.pdbx_seq_one_letter_code
_entity_poly.pdbx_strand_id
1 'polypeptide(L)'
;MVGTRSLAITAAISLLLASPTIAGPIRPPTHRNGVESFGPVLRHATYETPRDTLGEYLTRFAQSIVDPVDPQAIAVEFAKQSGSDFVVKNAYTSEHNGVTHVYLRQVVDGLEVVNGDMNINVDADGRIISHGASFYRPHPEKGYKFAWQKSDQHVVHLSGASSRKSGTVMSPIEAYQFLAGHLHMASNLDEITIESSTSHLHGEEPQLMLHNVPEALSPVPVKQALIQGDDGQLHLVWDLQVEMEDNWVHAHVDAHSGKVIQLVDWVSDATSYNIFPVGLNDPSEGEQTLVTDPHDKWASPYGWHAQGNPALKSTKVYNVTIGNNVYAHENHEGRNNWEFNYRPGGVAGENAGDLVFDFKADWCNDEPTDYVDAAVTNLFYWNNMIHDLFHRYGFNEQAGNFQEDNFGRGGKGGDAVIANAQDGSGYNNANFATPPDGQRGKMRMFMWDVTKPKRDGDLEAGIIMHEYAHGISTRLTGGPANSGCLAWGEAGGMGEGWGDFFATALRMHSGHKRTHEFSMGGWSNGGDGIRRYKYSTDMKTNPETYESMNKPGYWGVHAKGAVWAQMLFEVYWNLVDGIGFTEEWFPPFDDDMVMTEGDNKDKKPKTKPSIKHITSYGNTLALQLVVDGMKLQPCRPEFIDARDAILQAEQLLTKGKYACEIWKGFAKRGLGYGAEPGAPWGGDRTDSYQLPKACQD
;
A
#
# COMPACT_ATOMS: atom_id res chain seq x y z
N MET A 1 6.05 -65.68 -46.79
CA MET A 1 7.24 -65.56 -47.66
C MET A 1 7.44 -64.09 -48.02
N VAL A 2 8.68 -63.72 -48.36
CA VAL A 2 9.14 -62.70 -49.36
C VAL A 2 8.13 -61.65 -49.88
N GLY A 3 8.45 -60.36 -49.99
CA GLY A 3 9.67 -59.65 -49.57
C GLY A 3 10.04 -58.40 -50.42
N THR A 4 10.45 -57.34 -49.73
CA THR A 4 11.48 -56.32 -50.07
C THR A 4 11.79 -55.90 -51.53
N ARG A 5 11.61 -54.60 -51.83
CA ARG A 5 12.57 -53.59 -52.44
C ARG A 5 11.78 -52.37 -52.99
N SER A 6 12.13 -51.09 -52.78
CA SER A 6 13.37 -50.32 -53.02
C SER A 6 13.57 -49.96 -54.51
N LEU A 7 13.93 -48.73 -54.93
CA LEU A 7 14.30 -47.48 -54.23
C LEU A 7 14.15 -46.23 -55.17
N ALA A 8 14.63 -45.05 -54.72
CA ALA A 8 14.76 -43.74 -55.41
C ALA A 8 13.47 -42.86 -55.41
N ILE A 9 13.41 -41.59 -54.92
CA ILE A 9 14.38 -40.47 -54.76
C ILE A 9 14.72 -39.84 -56.13
N THR A 10 14.53 -38.55 -56.43
CA THR A 10 14.23 -37.30 -55.67
C THR A 10 13.01 -36.58 -56.34
N ALA A 11 12.50 -35.35 -56.05
CA ALA A 11 12.78 -34.20 -55.17
C ALA A 11 11.49 -33.34 -54.98
N ALA A 12 11.62 -32.14 -54.38
CA ALA A 12 10.74 -30.96 -54.46
C ALA A 12 9.31 -31.11 -53.87
N ILE A 13 9.19 -30.92 -52.55
CA ILE A 13 7.93 -30.60 -51.87
C ILE A 13 7.89 -29.10 -51.58
N SER A 14 6.83 -28.44 -52.03
CA SER A 14 6.44 -27.09 -51.60
C SER A 14 5.03 -27.13 -51.03
N LEU A 15 4.90 -27.54 -49.77
CA LEU A 15 3.62 -27.56 -49.05
C LEU A 15 3.38 -26.18 -48.42
N LEU A 16 2.32 -25.48 -48.84
CA LEU A 16 1.69 -24.51 -47.94
C LEU A 16 0.88 -25.30 -46.91
N LEU A 17 1.41 -25.39 -45.69
CA LEU A 17 0.63 -25.67 -44.50
C LEU A 17 0.72 -24.44 -43.60
N ALA A 18 -0.40 -24.08 -42.98
CA ALA A 18 -0.38 -23.16 -41.85
C ALA A 18 0.35 -23.86 -40.69
N SER A 19 1.46 -23.28 -40.24
CA SER A 19 2.14 -23.77 -39.04
C SER A 19 1.21 -23.66 -37.83
N PRO A 20 1.15 -24.66 -36.94
CA PRO A 20 0.72 -24.37 -35.58
C PRO A 20 1.71 -23.36 -34.98
N THR A 21 1.21 -22.35 -34.30
CA THR A 21 2.05 -21.46 -33.48
C THR A 21 2.61 -22.28 -32.33
N ILE A 22 3.81 -22.84 -32.53
CA ILE A 22 4.63 -23.40 -31.46
C ILE A 22 4.89 -22.23 -30.50
N ALA A 23 4.27 -22.29 -29.31
CA ALA A 23 4.63 -21.39 -28.24
C ALA A 23 6.15 -21.54 -28.01
N GLY A 24 6.88 -20.43 -28.09
CA GLY A 24 8.31 -20.43 -27.79
C GLY A 24 8.55 -20.98 -26.38
N PRO A 25 9.75 -21.50 -26.09
CA PRO A 25 10.09 -21.86 -24.71
C PRO A 25 9.89 -20.63 -23.83
N ILE A 26 8.97 -20.76 -22.86
CA ILE A 26 8.72 -19.71 -21.87
C ILE A 26 10.07 -19.42 -21.20
N ARG A 27 10.60 -18.21 -21.44
CA ARG A 27 11.74 -17.74 -20.65
C ARG A 27 11.26 -17.67 -19.20
N PRO A 28 12.03 -18.18 -18.22
CA PRO A 28 11.71 -17.87 -16.83
C PRO A 28 11.74 -16.35 -16.68
N PRO A 29 10.83 -15.75 -15.88
CA PRO A 29 10.95 -14.34 -15.55
C PRO A 29 12.30 -14.13 -14.87
N THR A 30 13.03 -13.12 -15.34
CA THR A 30 14.23 -12.61 -14.67
C THR A 30 13.82 -12.09 -13.29
N HIS A 31 14.73 -12.22 -12.31
CA HIS A 31 14.42 -11.82 -10.95
C HIS A 31 14.59 -10.31 -10.82
N ARG A 32 13.49 -9.57 -10.65
CA ARG A 32 13.56 -8.17 -10.25
C ARG A 32 14.29 -8.04 -8.92
N ASN A 33 15.50 -7.48 -8.95
CA ASN A 33 16.14 -6.98 -7.76
C ASN A 33 15.38 -5.71 -7.34
N GLY A 34 14.75 -5.71 -6.17
CA GLY A 34 14.06 -4.52 -5.66
C GLY A 34 15.08 -3.44 -5.32
N VAL A 35 15.10 -2.36 -6.11
CA VAL A 35 15.98 -1.22 -5.90
C VAL A 35 15.24 -0.17 -5.09
N GLU A 36 15.76 0.16 -3.90
CA GLU A 36 15.20 1.21 -3.05
C GLU A 36 15.81 2.58 -3.45
N SER A 37 14.97 3.56 -3.73
CA SER A 37 15.40 4.93 -4.03
C SER A 37 15.76 5.68 -2.75
N PHE A 38 16.96 6.24 -2.67
CA PHE A 38 17.46 7.01 -1.52
C PHE A 38 18.35 8.17 -1.93
N GLY A 39 18.49 9.18 -1.07
CA GLY A 39 19.44 10.27 -1.28
C GLY A 39 19.45 11.31 -0.14
N PRO A 40 20.35 12.31 -0.21
CA PRO A 40 20.56 13.27 0.87
C PRO A 40 19.38 14.22 1.12
N VAL A 41 19.11 14.51 2.40
CA VAL A 41 17.95 15.34 2.81
C VAL A 41 18.35 16.81 2.96
N LEU A 42 18.03 17.62 1.94
CA LEU A 42 18.39 19.04 1.87
C LEU A 42 17.52 19.93 2.77
N ARG A 43 17.78 19.89 4.08
CA ARG A 43 17.03 20.64 5.12
C ARG A 43 17.08 22.18 4.99
N HIS A 44 17.92 22.71 4.11
CA HIS A 44 17.99 24.14 3.78
C HIS A 44 17.18 24.54 2.54
N ALA A 45 16.54 23.58 1.84
CA ALA A 45 15.68 23.87 0.71
C ALA A 45 14.46 24.68 1.16
N THR A 46 14.16 25.80 0.49
CA THR A 46 13.02 26.66 0.81
C THR A 46 12.05 26.78 -0.35
N TYR A 47 10.78 27.03 -0.03
CA TYR A 47 9.77 27.52 -0.95
C TYR A 47 9.12 28.77 -0.35
N GLU A 48 9.14 29.87 -1.09
CA GLU A 48 8.78 31.19 -0.61
C GLU A 48 7.81 31.87 -1.58
N THR A 49 6.80 32.54 -1.03
CA THR A 49 5.87 33.41 -1.76
C THR A 49 6.15 34.85 -1.29
N PRO A 50 6.69 35.75 -2.15
CA PRO A 50 7.08 37.09 -1.73
C PRO A 50 5.89 37.93 -1.22
N ARG A 51 5.76 38.04 0.11
CA ARG A 51 4.74 38.90 0.76
C ARG A 51 5.33 40.28 1.02
N ASP A 52 4.86 41.24 0.23
CA ASP A 52 5.11 42.69 0.27
C ASP A 52 6.53 43.22 -0.06
N THR A 53 6.53 44.36 -0.77
CA THR A 53 7.62 45.30 -1.07
C THR A 53 8.90 44.79 -1.74
N LEU A 54 9.56 43.75 -1.24
CA LEU A 54 10.84 43.28 -1.82
C LEU A 54 10.62 42.64 -3.19
N GLY A 55 9.58 41.79 -3.32
CA GLY A 55 9.19 41.21 -4.62
C GLY A 55 8.82 42.27 -5.66
N GLU A 56 8.07 43.31 -5.26
CA GLU A 56 7.77 44.46 -6.13
C GLU A 56 9.01 45.27 -6.49
N TYR A 57 9.91 45.52 -5.55
CA TYR A 57 11.14 46.27 -5.80
C TYR A 57 12.05 45.54 -6.79
N LEU A 58 12.25 44.24 -6.61
CA LEU A 58 13.05 43.41 -7.51
C LEU A 58 12.40 43.25 -8.89
N THR A 59 11.07 43.13 -8.94
CA THR A 59 10.29 43.16 -10.19
C THR A 59 10.54 44.47 -10.95
N ARG A 60 10.33 45.63 -10.29
CA ARG A 60 10.52 46.95 -10.90
C ARG A 60 11.99 47.21 -11.29
N PHE A 61 12.95 46.68 -10.53
CA PHE A 61 14.37 46.76 -10.85
C PHE A 61 14.70 45.97 -12.11
N ALA A 62 14.28 44.71 -12.22
CA ALA A 62 14.49 43.89 -13.41
C ALA A 62 13.76 44.47 -14.65
N GLN A 63 12.51 44.92 -14.50
CA GLN A 63 11.76 45.66 -15.53
C GLN A 63 12.44 46.97 -15.96
N SER A 64 13.25 47.60 -15.11
CA SER A 64 14.01 48.81 -15.47
C SER A 64 15.31 48.51 -16.24
N ILE A 65 15.67 47.24 -16.38
CA ILE A 65 16.88 46.74 -17.05
C ILE A 65 16.53 46.00 -18.35
N VAL A 66 15.33 45.42 -18.45
CA VAL A 66 14.89 44.59 -19.59
C VAL A 66 13.57 45.13 -20.17
N ASP A 67 13.64 45.60 -21.42
CA ASP A 67 12.51 46.11 -22.23
C ASP A 67 12.54 45.42 -23.61
N PRO A 68 11.47 44.72 -24.05
CA PRO A 68 10.20 44.50 -23.36
C PRO A 68 10.34 43.61 -22.11
N VAL A 69 9.27 43.56 -21.29
CA VAL A 69 9.18 42.69 -20.11
C VAL A 69 9.34 41.22 -20.53
N ASP A 70 10.49 40.65 -20.18
CA ASP A 70 10.82 39.23 -20.35
C ASP A 70 10.81 38.54 -18.97
N PRO A 71 9.78 37.73 -18.66
CA PRO A 71 9.70 36.98 -17.40
C PRO A 71 10.87 36.02 -17.16
N GLN A 72 11.49 35.48 -18.22
CA GLN A 72 12.66 34.61 -18.10
C GLN A 72 13.90 35.41 -17.69
N ALA A 73 14.11 36.59 -18.28
CA ALA A 73 15.18 37.49 -17.86
C ALA A 73 14.99 37.99 -16.42
N ILE A 74 13.75 38.30 -16.01
CA ILE A 74 13.42 38.69 -14.62
C ILE A 74 13.78 37.57 -13.63
N ALA A 75 13.44 36.33 -13.95
CA ALA A 75 13.84 35.17 -13.13
C ALA A 75 15.37 35.00 -13.06
N VAL A 76 16.08 35.23 -14.16
CA VAL A 76 17.56 35.14 -14.19
C VAL A 76 18.22 36.25 -13.36
N GLU A 77 17.73 37.50 -13.41
CA GLU A 77 18.23 38.59 -12.55
C GLU A 77 17.88 38.37 -11.06
N PHE A 78 16.79 37.66 -10.76
CA PHE A 78 16.49 37.22 -9.41
C PHE A 78 17.48 36.13 -8.93
N ALA A 79 17.68 35.08 -9.74
CA ALA A 79 18.57 33.97 -9.40
C ALA A 79 20.02 34.41 -9.11
N LYS A 80 20.52 35.46 -9.79
CA LYS A 80 21.85 36.06 -9.51
C LYS A 80 22.04 36.55 -8.08
N GLN A 81 20.96 36.89 -7.37
CA GLN A 81 21.03 37.34 -5.97
C GLN A 81 21.43 36.20 -5.00
N SER A 82 21.39 34.95 -5.45
CA SER A 82 21.95 33.80 -4.71
C SER A 82 23.47 33.83 -4.58
N GLY A 83 24.17 34.62 -5.42
CA GLY A 83 25.64 34.63 -5.48
C GLY A 83 26.27 33.33 -5.98
N SER A 84 25.48 32.43 -6.58
CA SER A 84 25.95 31.20 -7.23
C SER A 84 25.93 31.36 -8.76
N ASP A 85 26.83 30.64 -9.43
CA ASP A 85 26.69 30.37 -10.87
C ASP A 85 25.55 29.34 -11.09
N PHE A 86 24.90 29.39 -12.26
CA PHE A 86 23.81 28.49 -12.63
C PHE A 86 23.60 28.44 -14.14
N VAL A 87 22.89 27.42 -14.61
CA VAL A 87 22.35 27.32 -15.97
C VAL A 87 20.83 27.22 -15.93
N VAL A 88 20.14 27.85 -16.90
CA VAL A 88 18.71 27.64 -17.10
C VAL A 88 18.52 26.30 -17.82
N LYS A 89 17.82 25.36 -17.19
CA LYS A 89 17.52 24.03 -17.78
C LYS A 89 16.24 24.03 -18.58
N ASN A 90 15.23 24.81 -18.17
CA ASN A 90 13.98 24.98 -18.88
C ASN A 90 13.33 26.33 -18.55
N ALA A 91 12.59 26.89 -19.50
CA ALA A 91 11.72 28.06 -19.30
C ALA A 91 10.51 27.97 -20.25
N TYR A 92 9.29 28.07 -19.71
CA TYR A 92 8.05 28.04 -20.50
C TYR A 92 6.93 28.84 -19.82
N THR A 93 5.93 29.27 -20.59
CA THR A 93 4.77 30.02 -20.08
C THR A 93 3.50 29.18 -20.15
N SER A 94 2.78 29.09 -19.04
CA SER A 94 1.48 28.41 -18.94
C SER A 94 0.39 29.23 -19.64
N GLU A 95 -0.01 28.83 -20.85
CA GLU A 95 -0.94 29.59 -21.71
C GLU A 95 -2.23 30.03 -21.03
N HIS A 96 -2.78 29.20 -20.14
CA HIS A 96 -4.07 29.42 -19.48
C HIS A 96 -4.04 30.48 -18.37
N ASN A 97 -2.87 30.89 -17.88
CA ASN A 97 -2.72 31.83 -16.76
C ASN A 97 -1.62 32.89 -16.96
N GLY A 98 -0.79 32.77 -18.00
CA GLY A 98 0.27 33.72 -18.32
C GLY A 98 1.51 33.66 -17.40
N VAL A 99 1.62 32.66 -16.52
CA VAL A 99 2.76 32.48 -15.64
C VAL A 99 3.91 31.82 -16.38
N THR A 100 5.08 32.44 -16.39
CA THR A 100 6.33 31.84 -16.85
C THR A 100 7.01 31.10 -15.70
N HIS A 101 7.33 29.84 -15.95
CA HIS A 101 8.05 28.94 -15.05
C HIS A 101 9.50 28.82 -15.55
N VAL A 102 10.47 29.09 -14.68
CA VAL A 102 11.91 29.07 -15.03
C VAL A 102 12.65 28.17 -14.05
N TYR A 103 13.39 27.21 -14.59
CA TYR A 103 14.07 26.16 -13.83
C TYR A 103 15.58 26.29 -14.05
N LEU A 104 16.31 26.47 -12.95
CA LEU A 104 17.74 26.75 -12.95
C LEU A 104 18.47 25.72 -12.09
N ARG A 105 19.60 25.22 -12.59
CA ARG A 105 20.47 24.25 -11.94
C ARG A 105 21.76 24.96 -11.53
N GLN A 106 22.12 24.87 -10.24
CA GLN A 106 23.34 25.48 -9.72
C GLN A 106 24.57 24.87 -10.40
N VAL A 107 25.55 25.72 -10.69
CA VAL A 107 26.86 25.29 -11.18
C VAL A 107 27.90 25.73 -10.15
N VAL A 108 28.84 24.85 -9.81
CA VAL A 108 29.96 25.19 -8.94
C VAL A 108 31.25 24.74 -9.61
N ASP A 109 32.17 25.70 -9.78
CA ASP A 109 33.45 25.54 -10.48
C ASP A 109 33.38 25.02 -11.93
N GLY A 110 32.19 24.93 -12.53
CA GLY A 110 31.96 24.42 -13.88
C GLY A 110 31.25 23.06 -13.96
N LEU A 111 30.82 22.48 -12.82
CA LEU A 111 29.99 21.27 -12.78
C LEU A 111 28.59 21.58 -12.21
N GLU A 112 27.55 20.94 -12.76
CA GLU A 112 26.19 20.99 -12.23
C GLU A 112 26.11 20.35 -10.83
N VAL A 113 25.38 20.99 -9.90
CA VAL A 113 25.02 20.38 -8.61
C VAL A 113 23.67 19.66 -8.77
N VAL A 114 23.67 18.32 -8.85
CA VAL A 114 22.51 17.52 -9.32
C VAL A 114 21.23 17.66 -8.51
N ASN A 115 21.34 18.07 -7.25
CA ASN A 115 20.23 18.35 -6.33
C ASN A 115 20.17 19.83 -5.88
N GLY A 116 20.95 20.70 -6.52
CA GLY A 116 21.00 22.14 -6.30
C GLY A 116 20.15 22.88 -7.33
N ASP A 117 18.85 22.95 -7.11
CA ASP A 117 17.87 23.51 -8.03
C ASP A 117 17.28 24.83 -7.53
N MET A 118 16.75 25.62 -8.47
CA MET A 118 15.94 26.79 -8.20
C MET A 118 14.82 26.87 -9.24
N ASN A 119 13.58 27.02 -8.79
CA ASN A 119 12.42 27.22 -9.65
C ASN A 119 11.79 28.58 -9.34
N ILE A 120 11.54 29.39 -10.36
CA ILE A 120 11.00 30.75 -10.22
C ILE A 120 9.76 30.86 -11.10
N ASN A 121 8.64 31.28 -10.50
CA ASN A 121 7.39 31.52 -11.21
C ASN A 121 7.14 33.03 -11.29
N VAL A 122 6.90 33.53 -12.49
CA VAL A 122 6.74 34.97 -12.80
C VAL A 122 5.40 35.19 -13.51
N ASP A 123 4.57 36.13 -13.06
CA ASP A 123 3.28 36.44 -13.71
C ASP A 123 3.45 37.24 -15.02
N ALA A 124 2.34 37.39 -15.75
CA ALA A 124 2.32 38.12 -17.03
C ALA A 124 2.59 39.64 -16.90
N ASP A 125 2.49 40.21 -15.69
CA ASP A 125 2.93 41.58 -15.40
C ASP A 125 4.42 41.63 -15.02
N GLY A 126 5.13 40.50 -15.01
CA GLY A 126 6.54 40.36 -14.66
C GLY A 126 6.83 40.19 -13.16
N ARG A 127 5.82 39.99 -12.29
CA ARG A 127 6.03 39.82 -10.84
C ARG A 127 6.45 38.40 -10.48
N ILE A 128 7.44 38.26 -9.61
CA ILE A 128 7.82 36.97 -9.04
C ILE A 128 6.79 36.57 -7.98
N ILE A 129 5.92 35.62 -8.31
CA ILE A 129 4.82 35.17 -7.44
C ILE A 129 5.24 34.09 -6.44
N SER A 130 6.27 33.30 -6.77
CA SER A 130 6.85 32.29 -5.89
C SER A 130 8.21 31.83 -6.40
N HIS A 131 9.10 31.39 -5.50
CA HIS A 131 10.29 30.65 -5.86
C HIS A 131 10.59 29.51 -4.87
N GLY A 132 11.15 28.41 -5.38
CA GLY A 132 11.80 27.36 -4.59
C GLY A 132 13.30 27.36 -4.85
N ALA A 133 14.11 26.97 -3.85
CA ALA A 133 15.57 26.90 -3.99
C ALA A 133 16.20 25.86 -3.03
N SER A 134 16.94 24.90 -3.60
CA SER A 134 17.81 23.95 -2.89
C SER A 134 19.31 24.13 -3.19
N PHE A 135 19.68 25.18 -3.95
CA PHE A 135 21.08 25.61 -4.18
C PHE A 135 21.94 25.49 -2.90
N TYR A 136 23.12 24.90 -3.03
CA TYR A 136 24.08 24.73 -1.94
C TYR A 136 24.49 26.08 -1.34
N ARG A 137 24.40 26.19 -0.02
CA ARG A 137 24.81 27.37 0.75
C ARG A 137 25.88 26.97 1.77
N PRO A 138 27.02 27.69 1.85
CA PRO A 138 28.03 27.44 2.87
C PRO A 138 27.48 27.57 4.28
N HIS A 139 27.87 26.67 5.18
CA HIS A 139 27.56 26.83 6.60
C HIS A 139 28.36 28.02 7.15
N PRO A 140 27.72 29.05 7.74
CA PRO A 140 28.36 30.33 8.05
C PRO A 140 29.66 30.23 8.87
N GLU A 141 29.73 29.29 9.82
CA GLU A 141 30.90 29.08 10.68
C GLU A 141 31.95 28.10 10.12
N LYS A 142 31.63 27.33 9.07
CA LYS A 142 32.50 26.26 8.54
C LYS A 142 33.05 26.57 7.14
N GLY A 143 32.51 27.57 6.46
CA GLY A 143 32.87 27.97 5.09
C GLY A 143 32.35 26.99 4.03
N TYR A 144 32.75 27.21 2.77
CA TYR A 144 32.66 26.18 1.74
C TYR A 144 33.55 25.01 2.16
N LYS A 145 33.00 23.80 2.20
CA LYS A 145 33.79 22.58 2.27
C LYS A 145 33.41 21.65 1.12
N PHE A 146 34.42 21.37 0.31
CA PHE A 146 34.37 20.43 -0.79
C PHE A 146 35.02 19.13 -0.32
N ALA A 147 34.38 17.99 -0.56
CA ALA A 147 34.99 16.68 -0.36
C ALA A 147 36.01 16.32 -1.48
N TRP A 148 36.18 17.22 -2.45
CA TRP A 148 36.93 17.06 -3.69
C TRP A 148 37.79 18.32 -3.97
N GLN A 149 38.71 18.27 -4.94
CA GLN A 149 39.56 19.42 -5.32
C GLN A 149 39.34 19.84 -6.79
N LYS A 150 39.50 21.12 -7.13
CA LYS A 150 39.29 21.57 -8.53
C LYS A 150 40.20 20.89 -9.57
N SER A 151 41.31 20.28 -9.15
CA SER A 151 42.16 19.41 -9.97
C SER A 151 41.47 18.13 -10.48
N ASP A 152 40.33 17.78 -9.90
CA ASP A 152 39.65 16.48 -10.06
C ASP A 152 38.59 16.51 -11.19
N GLN A 153 38.28 17.71 -11.71
CA GLN A 153 37.37 17.91 -12.84
C GLN A 153 37.96 17.34 -14.14
N HIS A 154 37.12 16.68 -14.93
CA HIS A 154 37.44 16.06 -16.21
C HIS A 154 38.57 15.02 -16.15
N VAL A 155 38.87 14.47 -14.96
CA VAL A 155 39.84 13.39 -14.74
C VAL A 155 39.22 12.05 -15.16
N VAL A 156 39.19 11.83 -16.48
CA VAL A 156 38.69 10.58 -17.09
C VAL A 156 39.83 9.57 -17.23
N HIS A 157 39.84 8.54 -16.38
CA HIS A 157 40.72 7.39 -16.55
C HIS A 157 40.05 6.34 -17.44
N LEU A 158 40.69 5.96 -18.55
CA LEU A 158 40.16 5.01 -19.55
C LEU A 158 40.56 3.54 -19.29
N SER A 159 41.16 3.20 -18.15
CA SER A 159 41.60 1.84 -17.83
C SER A 159 41.36 1.47 -16.37
N GLY A 160 40.66 0.36 -16.13
CA GLY A 160 40.32 -0.18 -14.81
C GLY A 160 41.48 -0.88 -14.09
N ALA A 161 42.69 -0.33 -14.13
CA ALA A 161 43.89 -0.96 -13.57
C ALA A 161 43.96 -0.80 -12.03
N SER A 162 43.79 -1.91 -11.30
CA SER A 162 43.48 -1.99 -9.87
C SER A 162 44.60 -1.63 -8.86
N SER A 163 45.48 -0.66 -9.17
CA SER A 163 46.62 -0.26 -8.30
C SER A 163 46.58 1.21 -7.87
N ARG A 164 45.41 1.69 -7.44
CA ARG A 164 45.20 3.08 -6.98
C ARG A 164 45.79 3.38 -5.61
N LYS A 165 46.14 4.65 -5.43
CA LYS A 165 46.30 5.29 -4.11
C LYS A 165 44.95 5.87 -3.68
N SER A 166 44.61 5.71 -2.41
CA SER A 166 43.41 6.33 -1.82
C SER A 166 43.41 7.86 -2.03
N GLY A 167 42.23 8.42 -2.32
CA GLY A 167 42.08 9.85 -2.66
C GLY A 167 42.42 10.21 -4.11
N THR A 168 42.04 9.36 -5.08
CA THR A 168 42.16 9.67 -6.52
C THR A 168 40.84 9.41 -7.25
N VAL A 169 40.49 10.26 -8.22
CA VAL A 169 39.21 10.25 -8.96
C VAL A 169 39.07 8.98 -9.79
N MET A 170 38.08 8.16 -9.51
CA MET A 170 37.86 6.87 -10.16
C MET A 170 37.38 7.01 -11.61
N SER A 171 37.65 6.01 -12.44
CA SER A 171 37.09 5.90 -13.79
C SER A 171 35.57 5.66 -13.75
N PRO A 172 34.83 5.99 -14.82
CA PRO A 172 33.43 5.61 -14.96
C PRO A 172 33.17 4.10 -14.81
N ILE A 173 34.10 3.26 -15.26
CA ILE A 173 34.01 1.80 -15.11
C ILE A 173 34.18 1.40 -13.63
N GLU A 174 35.16 1.97 -12.91
CA GLU A 174 35.29 1.77 -11.45
C GLU A 174 34.02 2.26 -10.71
N ALA A 175 33.41 3.38 -11.12
CA ALA A 175 32.16 3.85 -10.52
C ALA A 175 30.99 2.89 -10.76
N TYR A 176 30.86 2.36 -11.98
CA TYR A 176 29.88 1.33 -12.29
C TYR A 176 30.13 0.02 -11.50
N GLN A 177 31.39 -0.34 -11.19
CA GLN A 177 31.68 -1.51 -10.34
C GLN A 177 31.09 -1.35 -8.93
N PHE A 178 31.18 -0.17 -8.34
CA PHE A 178 30.57 0.09 -7.03
C PHE A 178 29.04 0.09 -7.10
N LEU A 179 28.46 0.65 -8.15
CA LEU A 179 27.02 0.61 -8.40
C LEU A 179 26.50 -0.83 -8.58
N ALA A 180 27.12 -1.61 -9.47
CA ALA A 180 26.78 -3.01 -9.71
C ALA A 180 26.96 -3.87 -8.44
N GLY A 181 27.99 -3.60 -7.62
CA GLY A 181 28.18 -4.25 -6.32
C GLY A 181 27.07 -3.93 -5.32
N HIS A 182 26.65 -2.67 -5.24
CA HIS A 182 25.53 -2.21 -4.42
C HIS A 182 24.19 -2.82 -4.87
N LEU A 183 23.96 -2.88 -6.18
CA LEU A 183 22.78 -3.50 -6.82
C LEU A 183 22.84 -5.04 -6.91
N HIS A 184 23.94 -5.66 -6.48
CA HIS A 184 24.21 -7.10 -6.51
C HIS A 184 24.17 -7.75 -7.92
N MET A 185 24.52 -6.98 -8.95
CA MET A 185 24.57 -7.34 -10.37
C MET A 185 25.85 -8.08 -10.76
N ALA A 186 25.89 -8.68 -11.95
CA ALA A 186 27.02 -9.45 -12.45
C ALA A 186 28.21 -8.57 -12.86
N SER A 187 29.23 -8.48 -12.00
CA SER A 187 30.45 -7.69 -12.24
C SER A 187 31.45 -8.34 -13.22
N ASN A 188 31.03 -8.66 -14.45
CA ASN A 188 31.95 -8.96 -15.55
C ASN A 188 32.36 -7.66 -16.26
N LEU A 189 33.64 -7.34 -16.23
CA LEU A 189 34.13 -5.96 -16.46
C LEU A 189 35.12 -5.86 -17.61
N ASP A 190 35.61 -7.00 -18.10
CA ASP A 190 36.62 -7.10 -19.17
C ASP A 190 36.05 -6.74 -20.56
N GLU A 191 34.73 -6.59 -20.67
CA GLU A 191 34.00 -6.31 -21.92
C GLU A 191 33.47 -4.87 -22.02
N ILE A 192 33.43 -4.10 -20.92
CA ILE A 192 32.88 -2.73 -20.88
C ILE A 192 33.83 -1.76 -21.61
N THR A 193 33.31 -1.03 -22.60
CA THR A 193 34.08 -0.04 -23.36
C THR A 193 33.51 1.37 -23.20
N ILE A 194 34.38 2.36 -22.99
CA ILE A 194 34.00 3.78 -22.91
C ILE A 194 34.16 4.45 -24.28
N GLU A 195 33.11 5.09 -24.79
CA GLU A 195 33.19 6.01 -25.93
C GLU A 195 32.82 7.45 -25.50
N SER A 196 33.43 8.45 -26.13
CA SER A 196 33.07 9.86 -25.92
C SER A 196 32.03 10.29 -26.95
N SER A 197 30.78 10.48 -26.53
CA SER A 197 29.69 10.88 -27.43
C SER A 197 29.59 12.39 -27.53
N THR A 198 29.82 12.93 -28.74
CA THR A 198 29.44 14.29 -29.09
C THR A 198 28.08 14.26 -29.78
N SER A 199 26.99 14.18 -28.99
CA SER A 199 25.65 14.39 -29.53
C SER A 199 25.57 15.78 -30.20
N HIS A 200 25.25 15.80 -31.49
CA HIS A 200 25.09 17.05 -32.25
C HIS A 200 23.62 17.52 -32.30
N LEU A 201 22.74 16.93 -31.48
CA LEU A 201 21.35 17.33 -31.33
C LEU A 201 21.17 18.07 -30.00
N HIS A 202 20.66 19.30 -30.09
CA HIS A 202 20.26 20.16 -28.97
C HIS A 202 21.29 20.56 -27.91
N GLY A 203 22.59 20.54 -28.24
CA GLY A 203 23.58 21.42 -27.59
C GLY A 203 23.93 21.08 -26.14
N GLU A 204 23.73 19.82 -25.73
CA GLU A 204 24.16 19.32 -24.44
C GLU A 204 25.69 19.16 -24.34
N GLU A 205 26.19 19.01 -23.11
CA GLU A 205 27.61 18.75 -22.85
C GLU A 205 28.05 17.37 -23.38
N PRO A 206 29.32 17.19 -23.78
CA PRO A 206 29.83 15.90 -24.26
C PRO A 206 29.80 14.85 -23.14
N GLN A 207 28.92 13.87 -23.27
CA GLN A 207 28.77 12.76 -22.32
C GLN A 207 29.69 11.58 -22.70
N LEU A 208 30.17 10.85 -21.70
CA LEU A 208 30.78 9.55 -21.92
C LEU A 208 29.67 8.50 -21.97
N MET A 209 29.83 7.48 -22.81
CA MET A 209 28.91 6.35 -22.91
C MET A 209 29.65 5.08 -22.53
N LEU A 210 29.06 4.25 -21.66
CA LEU A 210 29.55 2.90 -21.38
C LEU A 210 28.76 1.90 -22.23
N HIS A 211 29.48 1.16 -23.06
CA HIS A 211 28.93 0.12 -23.93
C HIS A 211 29.30 -1.27 -23.40
N ASN A 212 28.48 -2.27 -23.75
CA ASN A 212 28.58 -3.66 -23.25
C ASN A 212 28.50 -3.76 -21.71
N VAL A 213 27.77 -2.85 -21.07
CA VAL A 213 27.52 -2.88 -19.63
C VAL A 213 26.62 -4.09 -19.30
N PRO A 214 27.03 -4.99 -18.38
CA PRO A 214 26.19 -6.11 -17.98
C PRO A 214 24.82 -5.65 -17.47
N GLU A 215 23.77 -6.39 -17.85
CA GLU A 215 22.37 -6.17 -17.43
C GLU A 215 21.73 -4.82 -17.88
N ALA A 216 22.46 -3.97 -18.60
CA ALA A 216 21.90 -2.77 -19.24
C ALA A 216 21.30 -3.09 -20.62
N LEU A 217 20.15 -2.49 -20.95
CA LEU A 217 19.51 -2.61 -22.27
C LEU A 217 20.13 -1.69 -23.33
N SER A 218 20.66 -0.54 -22.90
CA SER A 218 21.22 0.51 -23.75
C SER A 218 22.57 1.01 -23.23
N PRO A 219 23.36 1.75 -24.03
CA PRO A 219 24.62 2.33 -23.58
C PRO A 219 24.38 3.35 -22.46
N VAL A 220 25.02 3.15 -21.31
CA VAL A 220 24.85 3.97 -20.10
C VAL A 220 25.53 5.33 -20.31
N PRO A 221 24.80 6.47 -20.36
CA PRO A 221 25.42 7.77 -20.28
C PRO A 221 26.02 7.98 -18.88
N VAL A 222 27.20 8.60 -18.85
CA VAL A 222 27.90 8.92 -17.62
C VAL A 222 28.66 10.25 -17.73
N LYS A 223 28.49 11.11 -16.71
CA LYS A 223 29.17 12.40 -16.60
C LYS A 223 29.69 12.63 -15.17
N GLN A 224 30.64 13.54 -15.01
CA GLN A 224 30.94 14.08 -13.69
C GLN A 224 29.91 15.14 -13.32
N ALA A 225 29.50 15.15 -12.05
CA ALA A 225 28.66 16.19 -11.47
C ALA A 225 28.99 16.38 -9.99
N LEU A 226 28.32 17.33 -9.33
CA LEU A 226 28.43 17.54 -7.89
C LEU A 226 27.11 17.18 -7.20
N ILE A 227 27.17 16.67 -5.97
CA ILE A 227 25.97 16.42 -5.15
C ILE A 227 26.17 16.96 -3.73
N GLN A 228 25.11 17.52 -3.15
CA GLN A 228 25.09 17.92 -1.74
C GLN A 228 24.83 16.70 -0.86
N GLY A 229 25.74 16.37 0.06
CA GLY A 229 25.62 15.26 1.01
C GLY A 229 25.00 15.66 2.36
N ASP A 230 24.53 14.69 3.14
CA ASP A 230 23.93 14.89 4.48
C ASP A 230 24.90 15.47 5.52
N ASP A 231 26.21 15.44 5.24
CA ASP A 231 27.24 16.07 6.08
C ASP A 231 27.37 17.59 5.83
N GLY A 232 26.66 18.12 4.84
CA GLY A 232 26.69 19.53 4.42
C GLY A 232 27.85 19.89 3.51
N GLN A 233 28.50 18.92 2.85
CA GLN A 233 29.57 19.13 1.88
C GLN A 233 29.08 18.86 0.44
N LEU A 234 29.80 19.41 -0.54
CA LEU A 234 29.67 19.01 -1.94
C LEU A 234 30.64 17.86 -2.23
N HIS A 235 30.12 16.78 -2.80
CA HIS A 235 30.87 15.62 -3.29
C HIS A 235 30.99 15.66 -4.81
N LEU A 236 32.13 15.23 -5.34
CA LEU A 236 32.28 14.91 -6.75
C LEU A 236 31.70 13.51 -7.00
N VAL A 237 30.80 13.38 -7.97
CA VAL A 237 30.15 12.11 -8.33
C VAL A 237 30.27 11.82 -9.81
N TRP A 238 30.23 10.53 -10.13
CA TRP A 238 29.74 10.07 -11.43
C TRP A 238 28.22 9.95 -11.37
N ASP A 239 27.56 10.67 -12.25
CA ASP A 239 26.13 10.57 -12.60
C ASP A 239 26.03 9.48 -13.68
N LEU A 240 25.31 8.38 -13.41
CA LEU A 240 25.09 7.25 -14.33
C LEU A 240 23.60 6.96 -14.47
N GLN A 241 23.11 6.72 -15.69
CA GLN A 241 21.71 6.31 -15.94
C GLN A 241 21.71 4.92 -16.59
N VAL A 242 21.20 3.91 -15.89
CA VAL A 242 21.23 2.51 -16.32
C VAL A 242 19.81 2.01 -16.56
N GLU A 243 19.43 1.96 -17.83
CA GLU A 243 18.22 1.27 -18.31
C GLU A 243 18.45 -0.25 -18.24
N MET A 244 17.65 -0.99 -17.47
CA MET A 244 17.73 -2.43 -17.25
C MET A 244 16.44 -3.13 -17.72
N GLU A 245 16.39 -4.46 -17.69
CA GLU A 245 15.20 -5.22 -18.15
C GLU A 245 13.91 -4.86 -17.40
N ASP A 246 14.01 -4.58 -16.09
CA ASP A 246 12.85 -4.26 -15.23
C ASP A 246 12.89 -2.86 -14.57
N ASN A 247 14.04 -2.18 -14.56
CA ASN A 247 14.30 -0.98 -13.74
C ASN A 247 15.03 0.09 -14.58
N TRP A 248 15.02 1.36 -14.18
CA TRP A 248 15.87 2.40 -14.81
C TRP A 248 16.50 3.29 -13.74
N VAL A 249 17.71 2.94 -13.31
CA VAL A 249 18.35 3.57 -12.16
C VAL A 249 19.22 4.77 -12.54
N HIS A 250 18.96 5.92 -11.91
CA HIS A 250 19.81 7.10 -11.93
C HIS A 250 20.64 7.17 -10.64
N ALA A 251 21.94 6.98 -10.77
CA ALA A 251 22.86 6.77 -9.66
C ALA A 251 23.95 7.86 -9.60
N HIS A 252 24.31 8.25 -8.38
CA HIS A 252 25.34 9.25 -8.11
C HIS A 252 26.41 8.62 -7.21
N VAL A 253 27.51 8.17 -7.81
CA VAL A 253 28.59 7.41 -7.15
C VAL A 253 29.75 8.35 -6.82
N ASP A 254 30.11 8.45 -5.53
CA ASP A 254 31.22 9.29 -5.04
C ASP A 254 32.53 8.93 -5.74
N ALA A 255 33.12 9.91 -6.43
CA ALA A 255 34.21 9.68 -7.36
C ALA A 255 35.56 9.37 -6.68
N HIS A 256 35.66 9.45 -5.34
CA HIS A 256 36.91 9.16 -4.60
C HIS A 256 36.79 7.92 -3.71
N SER A 257 35.58 7.56 -3.27
CA SER A 257 35.32 6.46 -2.32
C SER A 257 34.44 5.33 -2.87
N GLY A 258 33.67 5.58 -3.94
CA GLY A 258 32.75 4.59 -4.51
C GLY A 258 31.43 4.44 -3.76
N LYS A 259 31.17 5.27 -2.74
CA LYS A 259 29.86 5.25 -2.07
C LYS A 259 28.79 5.74 -3.04
N VAL A 260 27.70 4.98 -3.22
CA VAL A 260 26.46 5.50 -3.81
C VAL A 260 25.90 6.56 -2.84
N ILE A 261 25.84 7.82 -3.26
CA ILE A 261 25.32 8.93 -2.44
C ILE A 261 23.81 9.08 -2.63
N GLN A 262 23.35 8.96 -3.88
CA GLN A 262 21.95 8.97 -4.25
C GLN A 262 21.70 7.89 -5.32
N LEU A 263 20.57 7.24 -5.22
CA LEU A 263 20.04 6.28 -6.17
C LEU A 263 18.54 6.56 -6.34
N VAL A 264 18.08 6.68 -7.58
CA VAL A 264 16.66 6.86 -7.90
C VAL A 264 16.31 5.85 -8.99
N ASP A 265 15.33 4.99 -8.75
CA ASP A 265 14.69 4.26 -9.85
C ASP A 265 13.66 5.18 -10.52
N TRP A 266 13.77 5.33 -11.83
CA TRP A 266 12.81 6.05 -12.66
C TRP A 266 11.65 5.17 -13.11
N VAL A 267 11.73 3.84 -12.90
CA VAL A 267 10.58 2.95 -13.00
C VAL A 267 9.90 2.85 -11.64
N SER A 268 8.61 3.17 -11.62
CA SER A 268 7.75 3.06 -10.44
C SER A 268 6.45 2.38 -10.84
N ASP A 269 6.38 1.05 -10.73
CA ASP A 269 5.18 0.27 -11.07
C ASP A 269 3.98 0.73 -10.24
N ALA A 270 3.01 1.36 -10.90
CA ALA A 270 1.73 1.71 -10.30
C ALA A 270 0.77 0.51 -10.38
N THR A 271 0.37 -0.05 -9.24
CA THR A 271 -0.72 -1.05 -9.17
C THR A 271 -2.06 -0.34 -8.97
N SER A 272 -2.94 -0.38 -9.98
CA SER A 272 -4.19 0.40 -9.97
C SER A 272 -5.44 -0.47 -10.16
N TYR A 273 -6.47 -0.26 -9.35
CA TYR A 273 -7.69 -1.07 -9.32
C TYR A 273 -8.92 -0.18 -9.37
N ASN A 274 -9.89 -0.44 -10.25
CA ASN A 274 -11.14 0.32 -10.28
C ASN A 274 -12.23 -0.37 -9.44
N ILE A 275 -12.44 0.12 -8.22
CA ILE A 275 -13.13 -0.60 -7.15
C ILE A 275 -14.02 0.33 -6.32
N PHE A 276 -14.82 -0.23 -5.41
CA PHE A 276 -15.51 0.57 -4.37
C PHE A 276 -14.59 0.66 -3.14
N PRO A 277 -14.00 1.83 -2.84
CA PRO A 277 -12.98 1.96 -1.79
C PRO A 277 -13.57 1.91 -0.37
N VAL A 278 -12.68 1.79 0.62
CA VAL A 278 -13.03 1.88 2.05
C VAL A 278 -13.84 3.14 2.34
N GLY A 279 -14.93 2.99 3.08
CA GLY A 279 -15.93 4.03 3.32
C GLY A 279 -17.21 3.87 2.50
N LEU A 280 -17.19 3.13 1.38
CA LEU A 280 -18.40 2.69 0.67
C LEU A 280 -18.73 1.24 1.04
N ASN A 281 -19.98 0.94 1.40
CA ASN A 281 -20.43 -0.43 1.64
C ASN A 281 -20.82 -1.15 0.35
N ASP A 282 -21.45 -0.45 -0.58
CA ASP A 282 -22.08 -1.04 -1.76
C ASP A 282 -22.30 0.00 -2.89
N PRO A 283 -22.64 -0.44 -4.12
CA PRO A 283 -22.81 0.44 -5.29
C PRO A 283 -24.01 1.41 -5.25
N SER A 284 -24.72 1.54 -4.11
CA SER A 284 -25.69 2.61 -3.90
C SER A 284 -25.17 3.79 -3.06
N GLU A 285 -23.97 3.67 -2.49
CA GLU A 285 -23.32 4.74 -1.70
C GLU A 285 -22.31 5.58 -2.50
N GLY A 286 -21.85 5.11 -3.67
CA GLY A 286 -20.95 5.84 -4.55
C GLY A 286 -20.62 5.13 -5.86
N GLU A 287 -19.72 5.71 -6.63
CA GLU A 287 -19.19 5.18 -7.90
C GLU A 287 -17.92 4.34 -7.67
N GLN A 288 -17.53 3.50 -8.64
CA GLN A 288 -16.19 2.91 -8.64
C GLN A 288 -15.11 4.00 -8.84
N THR A 289 -13.97 3.85 -8.17
CA THR A 289 -12.80 4.72 -8.31
C THR A 289 -11.54 3.91 -8.63
N LEU A 290 -10.73 4.40 -9.57
CA LEU A 290 -9.38 3.87 -9.82
C LEU A 290 -8.45 4.30 -8.67
N VAL A 291 -8.07 3.34 -7.82
CA VAL A 291 -7.16 3.54 -6.68
C VAL A 291 -5.80 2.94 -7.00
N THR A 292 -4.75 3.77 -6.90
CA THR A 292 -3.35 3.40 -7.19
C THR A 292 -2.57 3.17 -5.90
N ASP A 293 -1.75 2.10 -5.90
CA ASP A 293 -0.92 1.59 -4.81
C ASP A 293 -1.54 1.62 -3.40
N PRO A 294 -2.74 1.03 -3.22
CA PRO A 294 -3.44 0.93 -1.93
C PRO A 294 -2.78 0.00 -0.90
N HIS A 295 -1.59 -0.55 -1.18
CA HIS A 295 -0.97 -1.59 -0.35
C HIS A 295 -0.24 -1.01 0.86
N ASP A 296 -0.39 -1.64 2.02
CA ASP A 296 0.37 -1.24 3.20
C ASP A 296 1.81 -1.77 3.10
N LYS A 297 2.78 -0.85 2.98
CA LYS A 297 4.21 -1.18 2.81
C LYS A 297 4.85 -1.96 3.98
N TRP A 298 4.11 -2.27 5.04
CA TRP A 298 4.57 -3.13 6.13
C TRP A 298 3.86 -4.49 6.16
N ALA A 299 2.53 -4.53 6.04
CA ALA A 299 1.79 -5.78 5.97
C ALA A 299 2.05 -6.50 4.62
N SER A 300 2.03 -5.74 3.53
CA SER A 300 2.30 -6.16 2.15
C SER A 300 3.55 -5.45 1.59
N PRO A 301 4.77 -5.76 2.09
CA PRO A 301 6.01 -5.04 1.78
C PRO A 301 6.51 -5.21 0.33
N TYR A 302 5.86 -6.08 -0.46
CA TYR A 302 6.18 -6.35 -1.87
C TYR A 302 4.95 -6.13 -2.77
N GLY A 303 4.03 -5.26 -2.32
CA GLY A 303 2.73 -5.07 -2.95
C GLY A 303 1.81 -6.28 -2.81
N TRP A 304 0.63 -6.20 -3.43
CA TRP A 304 -0.36 -7.29 -3.40
C TRP A 304 -0.15 -8.35 -4.48
N HIS A 305 0.74 -8.12 -5.45
CA HIS A 305 0.95 -9.00 -6.61
C HIS A 305 2.22 -9.88 -6.52
N ALA A 306 2.87 -9.95 -5.35
CA ALA A 306 4.04 -10.78 -5.11
C ALA A 306 3.77 -11.89 -4.08
N GLN A 307 4.51 -13.00 -4.18
CA GLN A 307 4.60 -14.06 -3.17
C GLN A 307 6.07 -14.43 -2.92
N GLY A 308 6.40 -14.79 -1.69
CA GLY A 308 7.75 -15.24 -1.33
C GLY A 308 8.70 -14.10 -0.94
N ASN A 309 9.75 -14.44 -0.20
CA ASN A 309 10.72 -13.49 0.33
C ASN A 309 11.90 -13.20 -0.63
N PRO A 310 12.13 -11.94 -1.08
CA PRO A 310 13.28 -11.56 -1.89
C PRO A 310 14.64 -11.87 -1.25
N ALA A 311 14.76 -11.79 0.08
CA ALA A 311 15.99 -12.14 0.79
C ALA A 311 16.33 -13.64 0.71
N LEU A 312 15.40 -14.49 0.23
CA LEU A 312 15.60 -15.91 -0.07
C LEU A 312 15.68 -16.20 -1.59
N LYS A 313 15.63 -15.16 -2.45
CA LYS A 313 15.59 -15.25 -3.91
C LYS A 313 14.47 -16.13 -4.47
N SER A 314 13.34 -16.22 -3.75
CA SER A 314 12.22 -17.10 -4.08
C SER A 314 10.93 -16.36 -4.48
N THR A 315 11.03 -15.06 -4.79
CA THR A 315 9.88 -14.22 -5.14
C THR A 315 9.24 -14.65 -6.46
N LYS A 316 7.92 -14.66 -6.50
CA LYS A 316 7.10 -14.74 -7.71
C LYS A 316 6.24 -13.49 -7.80
N VAL A 317 6.13 -12.91 -8.99
CA VAL A 317 5.26 -11.76 -9.29
C VAL A 317 4.16 -12.21 -10.24
N TYR A 318 2.96 -11.66 -10.09
CA TYR A 318 1.75 -12.06 -10.78
C TYR A 318 1.05 -10.87 -11.43
N ASN A 319 0.77 -10.94 -12.73
CA ASN A 319 -0.05 -9.95 -13.44
C ASN A 319 -1.57 -10.24 -13.35
N VAL A 320 -1.99 -11.03 -12.36
CA VAL A 320 -3.37 -11.48 -12.11
C VAL A 320 -3.66 -11.36 -10.60
N THR A 321 -4.92 -11.52 -10.19
CA THR A 321 -5.41 -11.42 -8.80
C THR A 321 -4.93 -12.56 -7.87
N ILE A 322 -3.62 -12.72 -7.76
CA ILE A 322 -2.88 -13.64 -6.90
C ILE A 322 -1.81 -12.83 -6.16
N GLY A 323 -1.74 -13.01 -4.85
CA GLY A 323 -0.85 -12.26 -3.97
C GLY A 323 -0.36 -13.06 -2.77
N ASN A 324 0.43 -12.42 -1.92
CA ASN A 324 0.85 -13.02 -0.65
C ASN A 324 -0.34 -13.29 0.27
N ASN A 325 -1.41 -12.49 0.19
CA ASN A 325 -2.51 -12.52 1.17
C ASN A 325 -3.75 -13.27 0.66
N VAL A 326 -3.98 -13.29 -0.67
CA VAL A 326 -5.20 -13.82 -1.29
C VAL A 326 -5.00 -14.32 -2.73
N TYR A 327 -5.79 -15.34 -3.11
CA TYR A 327 -6.03 -15.83 -4.47
C TYR A 327 -7.50 -15.56 -4.85
N ALA A 328 -7.80 -14.41 -5.45
CA ALA A 328 -9.18 -14.07 -5.87
C ALA A 328 -9.45 -14.58 -7.30
N HIS A 329 -10.63 -15.14 -7.55
CA HIS A 329 -11.03 -15.80 -8.81
C HIS A 329 -12.55 -16.02 -8.88
N GLU A 330 -13.10 -16.26 -10.07
CA GLU A 330 -14.46 -16.79 -10.19
C GLU A 330 -14.54 -18.25 -9.67
N ASN A 331 -15.72 -18.70 -9.28
CA ASN A 331 -16.00 -20.15 -9.20
C ASN A 331 -17.44 -20.47 -9.62
N HIS A 332 -17.82 -20.15 -10.87
CA HIS A 332 -19.17 -20.37 -11.38
C HIS A 332 -19.64 -21.83 -11.31
N GLU A 333 -18.72 -22.81 -11.29
CA GLU A 333 -19.08 -24.22 -11.08
C GLU A 333 -19.44 -24.58 -9.63
N GLY A 334 -19.07 -23.76 -8.64
CA GLY A 334 -19.25 -24.04 -7.21
C GLY A 334 -18.38 -25.19 -6.68
N ARG A 335 -17.22 -25.46 -7.29
CA ARG A 335 -16.39 -26.64 -7.02
C ARG A 335 -15.11 -26.36 -6.24
N ASN A 336 -14.26 -27.38 -6.15
CA ASN A 336 -13.01 -27.39 -5.39
C ASN A 336 -11.79 -26.93 -6.22
N ASN A 337 -11.94 -26.62 -7.51
CA ASN A 337 -10.86 -25.96 -8.24
C ASN A 337 -10.75 -24.49 -7.78
N TRP A 338 -9.53 -23.96 -7.80
CA TRP A 338 -9.23 -22.58 -7.40
C TRP A 338 -7.88 -22.12 -7.97
N GLU A 339 -6.89 -23.01 -8.00
CA GLU A 339 -5.56 -22.77 -8.60
C GLU A 339 -5.66 -22.34 -10.06
N PHE A 340 -6.53 -22.99 -10.85
CA PHE A 340 -6.65 -22.81 -12.30
C PHE A 340 -7.99 -22.22 -12.77
N ASN A 341 -8.83 -21.73 -11.84
CA ASN A 341 -10.04 -20.96 -12.19
C ASN A 341 -9.66 -19.60 -12.78
N TYR A 342 -10.61 -18.98 -13.49
CA TYR A 342 -10.38 -17.74 -14.21
C TYR A 342 -10.16 -16.54 -13.28
N ARG A 343 -9.33 -15.61 -13.75
CA ARG A 343 -8.89 -14.39 -13.07
C ARG A 343 -8.67 -13.29 -14.11
N PRO A 344 -9.04 -12.03 -13.83
CA PRO A 344 -8.61 -10.90 -14.65
C PRO A 344 -7.09 -10.77 -14.60
N GLY A 345 -6.52 -10.40 -15.74
CA GLY A 345 -5.13 -9.96 -15.84
C GLY A 345 -5.08 -8.44 -15.88
N GLY A 346 -4.16 -7.84 -15.13
CA GLY A 346 -3.88 -6.41 -15.20
C GLY A 346 -3.32 -6.06 -16.58
N VAL A 347 -3.82 -4.97 -17.15
CA VAL A 347 -3.31 -4.41 -18.41
C VAL A 347 -2.08 -3.55 -18.09
N ALA A 348 -1.08 -3.53 -18.98
CA ALA A 348 0.03 -2.60 -18.85
C ALA A 348 -0.48 -1.15 -18.89
N GLY A 349 -0.05 -0.32 -17.93
CA GLY A 349 -0.42 1.09 -17.86
C GLY A 349 0.34 1.97 -18.87
N GLU A 350 0.40 3.28 -18.60
CA GLU A 350 1.13 4.22 -19.45
C GLU A 350 2.65 4.08 -19.30
N ASN A 351 3.13 3.57 -18.15
CA ASN A 351 4.53 3.22 -17.93
C ASN A 351 4.75 1.70 -18.05
N ALA A 352 5.95 1.30 -18.48
CA ALA A 352 6.34 -0.10 -18.46
C ALA A 352 6.56 -0.57 -17.01
N GLY A 353 5.71 -1.51 -16.56
CA GLY A 353 5.68 -2.02 -15.18
C GLY A 353 4.31 -1.88 -14.50
N ASP A 354 3.55 -0.84 -14.87
CA ASP A 354 2.21 -0.57 -14.32
C ASP A 354 1.24 -1.74 -14.55
N LEU A 355 0.45 -2.10 -13.53
CA LEU A 355 -0.62 -3.10 -13.60
C LEU A 355 -1.98 -2.43 -13.33
N VAL A 356 -2.79 -2.28 -14.38
CA VAL A 356 -4.07 -1.58 -14.34
C VAL A 356 -5.24 -2.57 -14.48
N PHE A 357 -6.06 -2.64 -13.43
CA PHE A 357 -7.30 -3.40 -13.35
C PHE A 357 -8.52 -2.43 -13.43
N ASP A 358 -8.63 -1.67 -14.53
CA ASP A 358 -9.79 -0.77 -14.80
C ASP A 358 -10.97 -1.56 -15.38
N PHE A 359 -11.61 -2.38 -14.53
CA PHE A 359 -12.80 -3.14 -14.88
C PHE A 359 -14.04 -2.48 -14.26
N LYS A 360 -14.97 -2.07 -15.12
CA LYS A 360 -16.24 -1.42 -14.72
C LYS A 360 -17.37 -2.43 -14.72
N ALA A 361 -18.22 -2.37 -13.70
CA ALA A 361 -19.48 -3.10 -13.66
C ALA A 361 -20.64 -2.15 -13.97
N ASP A 362 -21.57 -2.54 -14.85
CA ASP A 362 -22.89 -1.89 -14.92
C ASP A 362 -23.91 -2.75 -14.18
N TRP A 363 -23.82 -2.74 -12.85
CA TRP A 363 -24.73 -3.46 -11.94
C TRP A 363 -26.20 -3.00 -12.02
N CYS A 364 -26.50 -1.97 -12.81
CA CYS A 364 -27.86 -1.51 -13.07
C CYS A 364 -28.50 -2.22 -14.28
N ASN A 365 -27.70 -2.63 -15.27
CA ASN A 365 -28.19 -3.16 -16.55
C ASN A 365 -27.75 -4.61 -16.83
N ASP A 366 -26.55 -5.00 -16.41
CA ASP A 366 -25.92 -6.29 -16.73
C ASP A 366 -26.16 -7.35 -15.63
N GLU A 367 -26.05 -8.64 -15.95
CA GLU A 367 -26.03 -9.72 -14.94
C GLU A 367 -24.60 -9.93 -14.41
N PRO A 368 -24.42 -10.43 -13.16
CA PRO A 368 -23.09 -10.56 -12.53
C PRO A 368 -22.02 -11.25 -13.38
N THR A 369 -22.40 -12.27 -14.15
CA THR A 369 -21.49 -13.01 -15.03
C THR A 369 -20.83 -12.16 -16.11
N ASP A 370 -21.43 -11.02 -16.46
CA ASP A 370 -20.98 -10.14 -17.54
C ASP A 370 -19.89 -9.15 -17.05
N TYR A 371 -19.83 -8.88 -15.73
CA TYR A 371 -18.83 -8.01 -15.08
C TYR A 371 -17.91 -8.75 -14.09
N VAL A 372 -17.68 -10.05 -14.30
CA VAL A 372 -16.87 -10.92 -13.42
C VAL A 372 -15.45 -10.39 -13.13
N ASP A 373 -14.82 -9.67 -14.07
CA ASP A 373 -13.50 -9.07 -13.86
C ASP A 373 -13.52 -7.97 -12.80
N ALA A 374 -14.56 -7.14 -12.79
CA ALA A 374 -14.77 -6.10 -11.79
C ALA A 374 -15.07 -6.72 -10.41
N ALA A 375 -15.89 -7.77 -10.36
CA ALA A 375 -16.20 -8.51 -9.13
C ALA A 375 -14.94 -9.15 -8.51
N VAL A 376 -14.15 -9.89 -9.30
CA VAL A 376 -12.90 -10.51 -8.82
C VAL A 376 -11.87 -9.45 -8.41
N THR A 377 -11.79 -8.31 -9.11
CA THR A 377 -10.91 -7.19 -8.75
C THR A 377 -11.33 -6.52 -7.44
N ASN A 378 -12.63 -6.29 -7.23
CA ASN A 378 -13.15 -5.71 -5.98
C ASN A 378 -12.95 -6.67 -4.79
N LEU A 379 -13.19 -7.97 -4.98
CA LEU A 379 -12.90 -9.01 -4.00
C LEU A 379 -11.41 -9.09 -3.64
N PHE A 380 -10.51 -8.97 -4.64
CA PHE A 380 -9.06 -8.94 -4.43
C PHE A 380 -8.63 -7.71 -3.62
N TYR A 381 -9.10 -6.52 -4.00
CA TYR A 381 -8.83 -5.28 -3.27
C TYR A 381 -9.28 -5.41 -1.80
N TRP A 382 -10.52 -5.82 -1.55
CA TRP A 382 -11.04 -5.88 -0.18
C TRP A 382 -10.35 -6.95 0.67
N ASN A 383 -10.02 -8.12 0.14
CA ASN A 383 -9.27 -9.13 0.92
C ASN A 383 -7.87 -8.66 1.32
N ASN A 384 -7.15 -7.95 0.43
CA ASN A 384 -5.84 -7.39 0.77
C ASN A 384 -5.95 -6.16 1.70
N MET A 385 -6.91 -5.27 1.47
CA MET A 385 -7.15 -4.09 2.31
C MET A 385 -7.52 -4.48 3.75
N ILE A 386 -8.35 -5.51 3.93
CA ILE A 386 -8.69 -6.05 5.25
C ILE A 386 -7.47 -6.74 5.90
N HIS A 387 -6.69 -7.52 5.14
CA HIS A 387 -5.42 -8.08 5.63
C HIS A 387 -4.50 -6.99 6.19
N ASP A 388 -4.21 -5.99 5.35
CA ASP A 388 -3.26 -4.92 5.64
C ASP A 388 -3.73 -4.05 6.82
N LEU A 389 -5.03 -3.72 6.88
CA LEU A 389 -5.61 -3.00 8.00
C LEU A 389 -5.48 -3.79 9.31
N PHE A 390 -5.95 -5.05 9.35
CA PHE A 390 -5.96 -5.82 10.59
C PHE A 390 -4.55 -6.24 11.04
N HIS A 391 -3.57 -6.31 10.13
CA HIS A 391 -2.14 -6.42 10.48
C HIS A 391 -1.69 -5.26 11.39
N ARG A 392 -2.09 -4.02 11.06
CA ARG A 392 -1.82 -2.82 11.89
C ARG A 392 -2.52 -2.87 13.26
N TYR A 393 -3.67 -3.52 13.38
CA TYR A 393 -4.34 -3.79 14.69
C TYR A 393 -3.82 -5.09 15.39
N GLY A 394 -2.78 -5.71 14.83
CA GLY A 394 -2.07 -6.83 15.44
C GLY A 394 -2.67 -8.21 15.17
N PHE A 395 -3.45 -8.37 14.09
CA PHE A 395 -3.67 -9.66 13.43
C PHE A 395 -2.57 -9.87 12.38
N ASN A 396 -1.37 -10.17 12.87
CA ASN A 396 -0.15 -10.35 12.08
C ASN A 396 0.27 -11.83 12.03
N GLU A 397 1.48 -12.11 11.56
CA GLU A 397 1.99 -13.46 11.33
C GLU A 397 1.97 -14.30 12.61
N GLN A 398 2.39 -13.73 13.75
CA GLN A 398 2.37 -14.44 15.04
C GLN A 398 0.96 -14.62 15.61
N ALA A 399 0.00 -13.80 15.18
CA ALA A 399 -1.42 -13.92 15.52
C ALA A 399 -2.20 -14.78 14.51
N GLY A 400 -1.53 -15.39 13.52
CA GLY A 400 -2.13 -16.31 12.57
C GLY A 400 -3.08 -15.64 11.57
N ASN A 401 -2.63 -14.56 10.93
CA ASN A 401 -3.27 -14.05 9.71
C ASN A 401 -3.09 -15.03 8.53
N PHE A 402 -3.57 -14.62 7.35
CA PHE A 402 -3.61 -15.46 6.15
C PHE A 402 -2.58 -14.97 5.13
N GLN A 403 -1.46 -15.68 4.96
CA GLN A 403 -0.43 -15.30 4.00
C GLN A 403 0.43 -16.47 3.48
N GLU A 404 1.05 -16.30 2.31
CA GLU A 404 1.85 -17.31 1.64
C GLU A 404 3.26 -17.41 2.23
N ASP A 405 3.97 -16.28 2.32
CA ASP A 405 5.25 -16.15 3.03
C ASP A 405 5.06 -15.22 4.24
N ASN A 406 5.68 -15.59 5.37
CA ASN A 406 5.62 -14.85 6.63
C ASN A 406 6.89 -14.03 6.90
N PHE A 407 7.78 -13.91 5.92
CA PHE A 407 8.97 -13.04 5.92
C PHE A 407 9.90 -13.24 7.14
N GLY A 408 9.88 -14.42 7.76
CA GLY A 408 10.60 -14.73 9.01
C GLY A 408 10.02 -14.07 10.28
N ARG A 409 8.86 -13.42 10.20
CA ARG A 409 8.24 -12.65 11.29
C ARG A 409 7.60 -13.56 12.35
N GLY A 410 6.91 -14.64 11.94
CA GLY A 410 6.36 -15.70 12.81
C GLY A 410 5.23 -16.52 12.15
N GLY A 411 4.43 -17.22 12.95
CA GLY A 411 3.26 -17.98 12.48
C GLY A 411 3.58 -19.19 11.58
N LYS A 412 2.59 -19.59 10.77
CA LYS A 412 2.76 -20.54 9.66
C LYS A 412 2.12 -19.98 8.38
N GLY A 413 2.95 -19.64 7.40
CA GLY A 413 2.48 -19.26 6.06
C GLY A 413 2.01 -20.46 5.23
N GLY A 414 1.82 -20.22 3.92
CA GLY A 414 1.17 -21.13 2.99
C GLY A 414 -0.36 -21.10 3.08
N ASP A 415 -0.92 -20.07 3.74
CA ASP A 415 -2.32 -20.02 4.14
C ASP A 415 -3.11 -18.77 3.68
N ALA A 416 -2.57 -18.05 2.68
CA ALA A 416 -3.26 -17.01 1.93
C ALA A 416 -4.69 -17.44 1.52
N VAL A 417 -5.63 -16.50 1.62
CA VAL A 417 -7.07 -16.76 1.45
C VAL A 417 -7.39 -17.22 0.03
N ILE A 418 -8.14 -18.31 -0.10
CA ILE A 418 -8.81 -18.69 -1.35
C ILE A 418 -10.11 -17.89 -1.40
N ALA A 419 -10.22 -16.90 -2.29
CA ALA A 419 -11.38 -16.03 -2.38
C ALA A 419 -12.17 -16.28 -3.68
N ASN A 420 -13.34 -16.88 -3.56
CA ASN A 420 -14.20 -17.25 -4.68
C ASN A 420 -15.29 -16.20 -4.88
N ALA A 421 -15.20 -15.46 -5.98
CA ALA A 421 -16.26 -14.58 -6.48
C ALA A 421 -17.35 -15.40 -7.20
N GLN A 422 -18.59 -14.93 -7.12
CA GLN A 422 -19.75 -15.47 -7.85
C GLN A 422 -19.88 -17.02 -7.73
N ASP A 423 -19.58 -17.57 -6.55
CA ASP A 423 -19.38 -19.01 -6.35
C ASP A 423 -20.70 -19.80 -6.55
N GLY A 424 -20.75 -20.64 -7.57
CA GLY A 424 -21.97 -21.36 -7.99
C GLY A 424 -22.49 -22.40 -7.01
N SER A 425 -21.90 -22.55 -5.82
CA SER A 425 -22.41 -23.47 -4.77
C SER A 425 -23.54 -22.88 -3.92
N GLY A 426 -23.92 -21.59 -4.13
CA GLY A 426 -25.03 -20.96 -3.43
C GLY A 426 -25.56 -19.70 -4.11
N TYR A 427 -26.58 -19.12 -3.48
CA TYR A 427 -27.20 -17.83 -3.80
C TYR A 427 -27.67 -17.17 -2.50
N ASN A 428 -27.80 -15.84 -2.49
CA ASN A 428 -28.36 -15.04 -1.38
C ASN A 428 -27.67 -15.25 -0.01
N ASN A 429 -26.34 -15.43 -0.02
CA ASN A 429 -25.54 -15.62 1.18
C ASN A 429 -24.04 -15.39 0.87
N ALA A 430 -23.16 -15.60 1.84
CA ALA A 430 -21.75 -15.90 1.62
C ALA A 430 -21.28 -16.99 2.62
N ASN A 431 -19.98 -17.24 2.76
CA ASN A 431 -19.38 -17.97 3.90
C ASN A 431 -17.84 -17.98 3.83
N PHE A 432 -17.20 -18.05 5.00
CA PHE A 432 -15.76 -18.24 5.17
C PHE A 432 -15.44 -19.50 5.98
N ALA A 433 -14.58 -20.36 5.45
CA ALA A 433 -14.02 -21.50 6.16
C ALA A 433 -12.64 -21.16 6.77
N THR A 434 -12.53 -21.18 8.11
CA THR A 434 -11.29 -20.84 8.83
C THR A 434 -10.61 -22.07 9.46
N PRO A 435 -9.78 -22.83 8.72
CA PRO A 435 -8.92 -23.83 9.35
C PRO A 435 -7.75 -23.18 10.13
N PRO A 436 -7.08 -23.92 11.04
CA PRO A 436 -5.96 -23.41 11.84
C PRO A 436 -4.76 -22.91 11.02
N ASP A 437 -4.00 -22.01 11.63
CA ASP A 437 -2.75 -21.40 11.14
C ASP A 437 -1.83 -22.38 10.37
N GLY A 438 -1.46 -22.00 9.15
CA GLY A 438 -0.78 -22.85 8.17
C GLY A 438 -1.72 -23.67 7.26
N GLN A 439 -3.01 -23.32 7.20
CA GLN A 439 -3.99 -23.85 6.23
C GLN A 439 -4.89 -22.73 5.71
N ARG A 440 -5.06 -22.68 4.39
CA ARG A 440 -5.77 -21.60 3.69
C ARG A 440 -7.19 -21.38 4.21
N GLY A 441 -7.52 -20.14 4.54
CA GLY A 441 -8.92 -19.71 4.62
C GLY A 441 -9.61 -19.84 3.26
N LYS A 442 -10.91 -20.15 3.22
CA LYS A 442 -11.69 -20.12 1.96
C LYS A 442 -12.96 -19.29 2.11
N MET A 443 -12.99 -18.14 1.44
CA MET A 443 -14.16 -17.27 1.28
C MET A 443 -14.96 -17.70 0.03
N ARG A 444 -16.27 -17.73 0.12
CA ARG A 444 -17.20 -17.91 -1.02
C ARG A 444 -18.28 -16.84 -0.98
N MET A 445 -18.20 -15.92 -1.93
CA MET A 445 -19.20 -14.89 -2.18
C MET A 445 -20.22 -15.43 -3.19
N PHE A 446 -21.50 -15.12 -3.02
CA PHE A 446 -22.56 -15.56 -3.94
C PHE A 446 -23.30 -14.38 -4.58
N MET A 447 -23.87 -14.65 -5.76
CA MET A 447 -24.90 -13.80 -6.38
C MET A 447 -26.20 -13.81 -5.56
N TRP A 448 -27.00 -12.75 -5.70
CA TRP A 448 -28.28 -12.55 -5.03
C TRP A 448 -29.40 -12.40 -6.07
N ASP A 449 -30.33 -13.37 -6.10
CA ASP A 449 -31.39 -13.48 -7.12
C ASP A 449 -32.76 -12.92 -6.69
N VAL A 450 -32.78 -12.22 -5.55
CA VAL A 450 -33.95 -11.47 -5.05
C VAL A 450 -34.24 -10.15 -5.82
N THR A 451 -33.38 -9.77 -6.76
CA THR A 451 -33.51 -8.55 -7.59
C THR A 451 -33.34 -8.85 -9.09
N LYS A 452 -33.60 -7.85 -9.96
CA LYS A 452 -33.38 -7.93 -11.41
C LYS A 452 -32.76 -6.62 -11.96
N PRO A 453 -31.58 -6.64 -12.60
CA PRO A 453 -30.66 -7.78 -12.68
C PRO A 453 -30.27 -8.30 -11.29
N LYS A 454 -29.71 -9.52 -11.21
CA LYS A 454 -29.18 -10.03 -9.94
C LYS A 454 -28.12 -9.09 -9.39
N ARG A 455 -28.01 -9.01 -8.06
CA ARG A 455 -26.92 -8.29 -7.38
C ARG A 455 -25.78 -9.24 -7.04
N ASP A 456 -24.56 -8.73 -7.03
CA ASP A 456 -23.37 -9.53 -6.80
C ASP A 456 -22.78 -9.29 -5.42
N GLY A 457 -22.67 -10.32 -4.58
CA GLY A 457 -22.14 -10.18 -3.22
C GLY A 457 -20.70 -9.65 -3.20
N ASP A 458 -19.94 -9.89 -4.26
CA ASP A 458 -18.58 -9.38 -4.47
C ASP A 458 -18.49 -7.84 -4.62
N LEU A 459 -19.63 -7.13 -4.74
CA LEU A 459 -19.69 -5.67 -4.75
C LEU A 459 -20.20 -5.06 -3.42
N GLU A 460 -20.74 -5.84 -2.48
CA GLU A 460 -21.09 -5.35 -1.13
C GLU A 460 -19.94 -5.65 -0.15
N ALA A 461 -19.07 -4.66 0.05
CA ALA A 461 -17.92 -4.69 0.96
C ALA A 461 -18.28 -5.11 2.39
N GLY A 462 -19.48 -4.77 2.86
CA GLY A 462 -20.00 -5.23 4.15
C GLY A 462 -20.09 -6.75 4.27
N ILE A 463 -20.38 -7.46 3.18
CA ILE A 463 -20.40 -8.94 3.16
C ILE A 463 -18.96 -9.46 3.14
N ILE A 464 -18.07 -8.90 2.31
CA ILE A 464 -16.66 -9.32 2.23
C ILE A 464 -15.96 -9.17 3.61
N MET A 465 -16.20 -8.05 4.30
CA MET A 465 -15.70 -7.82 5.66
C MET A 465 -16.34 -8.74 6.70
N HIS A 466 -17.64 -9.02 6.61
CA HIS A 466 -18.28 -10.01 7.49
C HIS A 466 -17.60 -11.38 7.38
N GLU A 467 -17.36 -11.84 6.16
CA GLU A 467 -16.72 -13.14 5.92
C GLU A 467 -15.24 -13.17 6.35
N TYR A 468 -14.45 -12.15 6.03
CA TYR A 468 -13.06 -12.08 6.49
C TYR A 468 -12.97 -11.99 8.03
N ALA A 469 -13.96 -11.39 8.69
CA ALA A 469 -14.03 -11.34 10.15
C ALA A 469 -14.19 -12.71 10.81
N HIS A 470 -14.90 -13.67 10.20
CA HIS A 470 -14.89 -15.08 10.65
C HIS A 470 -13.47 -15.68 10.60
N GLY A 471 -12.65 -15.24 9.65
CA GLY A 471 -11.22 -15.52 9.60
C GLY A 471 -10.49 -14.98 10.84
N ILE A 472 -10.57 -13.66 11.04
CA ILE A 472 -9.94 -12.94 12.15
C ILE A 472 -10.36 -13.50 13.51
N SER A 473 -11.66 -13.55 13.81
CA SER A 473 -12.18 -13.94 15.12
C SER A 473 -11.83 -15.37 15.49
N THR A 474 -11.83 -16.28 14.51
CA THR A 474 -11.58 -17.72 14.71
C THR A 474 -10.09 -18.06 14.81
N ARG A 475 -9.21 -17.31 14.14
CA ARG A 475 -7.75 -17.43 14.33
C ARG A 475 -7.27 -16.84 15.65
N LEU A 476 -7.87 -15.74 16.10
CA LEU A 476 -7.51 -15.10 17.38
C LEU A 476 -8.06 -15.86 18.60
N THR A 477 -9.32 -16.26 18.59
CA THR A 477 -10.00 -16.81 19.79
C THR A 477 -9.48 -18.20 20.16
N GLY A 478 -8.83 -18.32 21.32
CA GLY A 478 -8.20 -19.57 21.76
C GLY A 478 -6.87 -19.89 21.06
N GLY A 479 -6.37 -18.95 20.24
CA GLY A 479 -5.06 -18.97 19.60
C GLY A 479 -5.00 -19.66 18.23
N PRO A 480 -4.02 -19.30 17.37
CA PRO A 480 -4.04 -19.61 15.94
C PRO A 480 -4.12 -21.10 15.55
N ALA A 481 -3.70 -21.98 16.45
CA ALA A 481 -3.71 -23.42 16.26
C ALA A 481 -5.08 -24.09 16.47
N ASN A 482 -6.13 -23.35 16.87
CA ASN A 482 -7.40 -23.94 17.32
C ASN A 482 -8.66 -23.18 16.87
N SER A 483 -9.08 -23.40 15.62
CA SER A 483 -10.37 -22.91 15.09
C SER A 483 -11.64 -23.47 15.77
N GLY A 484 -11.52 -24.35 16.77
CA GLY A 484 -12.65 -25.03 17.41
C GLY A 484 -13.45 -24.19 18.44
N CYS A 485 -13.14 -22.89 18.53
CA CYS A 485 -13.54 -22.02 19.63
C CYS A 485 -14.79 -21.16 19.39
N LEU A 486 -15.21 -20.91 18.14
CA LEU A 486 -16.41 -20.13 17.80
C LEU A 486 -17.47 -20.95 17.05
N ALA A 487 -17.47 -22.27 17.21
CA ALA A 487 -18.19 -23.17 16.30
C ALA A 487 -19.71 -23.29 16.50
N TRP A 488 -20.28 -22.86 17.64
CA TRP A 488 -21.73 -22.90 17.90
C TRP A 488 -22.15 -22.05 19.11
N GLY A 489 -23.46 -22.00 19.39
CA GLY A 489 -24.01 -21.50 20.66
C GLY A 489 -23.96 -19.98 20.78
N GLU A 490 -23.45 -19.50 21.92
CA GLU A 490 -23.21 -18.08 22.19
C GLU A 490 -21.89 -17.61 21.56
N ALA A 491 -20.82 -18.39 21.69
CA ALA A 491 -19.53 -18.16 21.04
C ALA A 491 -19.64 -17.99 19.51
N GLY A 492 -20.33 -18.91 18.83
CA GLY A 492 -20.61 -18.78 17.40
C GLY A 492 -21.54 -17.62 17.06
N GLY A 493 -22.43 -17.24 17.99
CA GLY A 493 -23.18 -15.99 17.89
C GLY A 493 -22.27 -14.76 17.86
N MET A 494 -21.25 -14.70 18.71
CA MET A 494 -20.30 -13.59 18.68
C MET A 494 -19.44 -13.59 17.40
N GLY A 495 -19.12 -14.76 16.84
CA GLY A 495 -18.48 -14.88 15.51
C GLY A 495 -19.21 -14.10 14.41
N GLU A 496 -20.53 -14.23 14.35
CA GLU A 496 -21.43 -13.45 13.47
C GLU A 496 -21.43 -11.95 13.84
N GLY A 497 -21.54 -11.65 15.13
CA GLY A 497 -21.63 -10.28 15.61
C GLY A 497 -20.36 -9.45 15.43
N TRP A 498 -19.18 -10.08 15.44
CA TRP A 498 -17.92 -9.41 15.11
C TRP A 498 -17.80 -9.08 13.62
N GLY A 499 -18.31 -9.94 12.73
CA GLY A 499 -18.38 -9.64 11.29
C GLY A 499 -19.30 -8.48 10.97
N ASP A 500 -20.53 -8.51 11.50
CA ASP A 500 -21.46 -7.39 11.39
C ASP A 500 -20.91 -6.10 12.01
N PHE A 501 -20.19 -6.19 13.14
CA PHE A 501 -19.57 -5.04 13.77
C PHE A 501 -18.44 -4.42 12.93
N PHE A 502 -17.49 -5.22 12.42
CA PHE A 502 -16.39 -4.71 11.61
C PHE A 502 -16.90 -4.13 10.27
N ALA A 503 -17.85 -4.80 9.62
CA ALA A 503 -18.50 -4.27 8.41
C ALA A 503 -19.24 -2.94 8.68
N THR A 504 -19.99 -2.86 9.79
CA THR A 504 -20.69 -1.63 10.19
C THR A 504 -19.73 -0.51 10.60
N ALA A 505 -18.55 -0.83 11.16
CA ALA A 505 -17.54 0.14 11.56
C ALA A 505 -16.79 0.74 10.36
N LEU A 506 -16.33 -0.08 9.41
CA LEU A 506 -15.47 0.38 8.31
C LEU A 506 -16.22 1.13 7.19
N ARG A 507 -17.56 1.04 7.13
CA ARG A 507 -18.41 1.94 6.32
C ARG A 507 -18.74 3.27 6.99
N MET A 508 -18.26 3.51 8.21
CA MET A 508 -18.45 4.81 8.87
C MET A 508 -17.43 5.82 8.37
N HIS A 509 -17.90 7.06 8.20
CA HIS A 509 -17.12 8.24 7.84
C HIS A 509 -17.64 9.44 8.63
N SER A 510 -16.93 10.57 8.61
CA SER A 510 -17.19 11.76 9.46
C SER A 510 -18.58 12.43 9.32
N GLY A 511 -19.37 12.08 8.30
CA GLY A 511 -20.76 12.52 8.15
C GLY A 511 -21.75 11.75 9.03
N HIS A 512 -21.41 10.50 9.39
CA HIS A 512 -22.22 9.63 10.24
C HIS A 512 -22.24 10.12 11.69
N LYS A 513 -23.30 9.75 12.40
CA LYS A 513 -23.61 10.16 13.78
C LYS A 513 -24.33 9.02 14.49
N ARG A 514 -24.29 9.00 15.82
CA ARG A 514 -24.99 8.04 16.71
C ARG A 514 -26.45 7.69 16.31
N THR A 515 -27.16 8.61 15.67
CA THR A 515 -28.55 8.45 15.22
C THR A 515 -28.71 7.81 13.83
N HIS A 516 -27.63 7.45 13.14
CA HIS A 516 -27.71 6.70 11.88
C HIS A 516 -27.94 5.21 12.16
N GLU A 517 -28.59 4.54 11.22
CA GLU A 517 -29.06 3.17 11.37
C GLU A 517 -28.56 2.32 10.21
N PHE A 518 -27.87 1.21 10.50
CA PHE A 518 -27.18 0.40 9.49
C PHE A 518 -27.85 -0.96 9.30
N SER A 519 -27.92 -1.42 8.05
CA SER A 519 -28.40 -2.74 7.64
C SER A 519 -27.29 -3.52 6.96
N MET A 520 -27.14 -4.80 7.29
CA MET A 520 -26.20 -5.71 6.63
C MET A 520 -26.85 -6.39 5.43
N GLY A 521 -26.12 -6.56 4.33
CA GLY A 521 -26.63 -7.14 3.09
C GLY A 521 -27.77 -6.31 2.50
N GLY A 522 -27.76 -4.99 2.73
CA GLY A 522 -28.89 -4.11 2.44
C GLY A 522 -29.12 -3.99 0.94
N TRP A 523 -28.05 -3.70 0.20
CA TRP A 523 -28.08 -3.63 -1.25
C TRP A 523 -28.25 -5.03 -1.85
N SER A 524 -27.44 -6.01 -1.47
CA SER A 524 -27.53 -7.37 -2.05
C SER A 524 -28.90 -8.03 -1.85
N ASN A 525 -29.52 -7.88 -0.67
CA ASN A 525 -30.86 -8.41 -0.37
C ASN A 525 -32.02 -7.53 -0.90
N GLY A 526 -31.72 -6.46 -1.65
CA GLY A 526 -32.73 -5.64 -2.33
C GLY A 526 -33.51 -4.65 -1.44
N GLY A 527 -33.04 -4.32 -0.24
CA GLY A 527 -33.74 -3.37 0.65
C GLY A 527 -33.26 -3.38 2.10
N ASP A 528 -34.14 -3.82 3.01
CA ASP A 528 -33.96 -3.63 4.47
C ASP A 528 -32.84 -4.43 5.14
N GLY A 529 -32.12 -5.27 4.39
CA GLY A 529 -31.01 -6.12 4.86
C GLY A 529 -31.45 -7.50 5.35
N ILE A 530 -30.53 -8.20 6.01
CA ILE A 530 -30.67 -9.63 6.39
C ILE A 530 -30.82 -9.89 7.90
N ARG A 531 -30.66 -8.85 8.73
CA ARG A 531 -30.76 -8.95 10.20
C ARG A 531 -32.13 -8.46 10.68
N ARG A 532 -32.54 -8.85 11.89
CA ARG A 532 -33.91 -8.66 12.39
C ARG A 532 -34.30 -7.18 12.59
N TYR A 533 -33.32 -6.37 12.96
CA TYR A 533 -33.41 -4.93 13.15
C TYR A 533 -32.14 -4.29 12.56
N LYS A 534 -32.20 -3.00 12.24
CA LYS A 534 -31.01 -2.22 11.88
C LYS A 534 -30.16 -1.95 13.13
N TYR A 535 -28.85 -1.85 12.99
CA TYR A 535 -27.98 -1.40 14.07
C TYR A 535 -28.22 0.08 14.32
N SER A 536 -28.80 0.39 15.48
CA SER A 536 -29.26 1.73 15.85
C SER A 536 -29.08 1.94 17.36
N THR A 537 -28.86 3.17 17.78
CA THR A 537 -28.82 3.50 19.21
C THR A 537 -30.19 3.90 19.80
N ASP A 538 -31.27 3.95 18.99
CA ASP A 538 -32.65 4.00 19.52
C ASP A 538 -33.14 2.58 19.86
N MET A 539 -33.51 2.38 21.13
CA MET A 539 -34.12 1.15 21.63
C MET A 539 -35.48 0.84 20.99
N LYS A 540 -36.09 1.78 20.24
CA LYS A 540 -37.30 1.54 19.43
C LYS A 540 -37.01 0.85 18.11
N THR A 541 -35.92 1.24 17.42
CA THR A 541 -35.53 0.62 16.15
C THR A 541 -34.95 -0.76 16.42
N ASN A 542 -34.00 -0.85 17.37
CA ASN A 542 -33.46 -2.12 17.82
C ASN A 542 -33.71 -2.30 19.33
N PRO A 543 -34.69 -3.11 19.73
CA PRO A 543 -35.01 -3.40 21.13
C PRO A 543 -34.22 -4.58 21.72
N GLU A 544 -33.13 -5.03 21.08
CA GLU A 544 -32.41 -6.23 21.51
C GLU A 544 -31.50 -5.97 22.72
N THR A 545 -31.47 -6.97 23.60
CA THR A 545 -30.78 -7.01 24.91
C THR A 545 -30.27 -8.44 25.18
N TYR A 546 -29.48 -8.65 26.24
CA TYR A 546 -28.92 -9.98 26.57
C TYR A 546 -30.00 -11.05 26.81
N GLU A 547 -31.02 -10.73 27.63
CA GLU A 547 -32.19 -11.58 27.88
C GLU A 547 -32.98 -11.89 26.60
N SER A 548 -32.88 -11.05 25.57
CA SER A 548 -33.57 -11.29 24.30
C SER A 548 -33.13 -12.60 23.62
N MET A 549 -31.92 -13.09 23.90
CA MET A 549 -31.45 -14.39 23.41
C MET A 549 -32.15 -15.60 24.03
N ASN A 550 -32.97 -15.42 25.08
CA ASN A 550 -33.81 -16.48 25.63
C ASN A 550 -35.11 -16.69 24.81
N LYS A 551 -35.42 -15.79 23.87
CA LYS A 551 -36.67 -15.84 23.08
C LYS A 551 -36.56 -16.87 21.94
N PRO A 552 -37.64 -17.59 21.54
CA PRO A 552 -37.56 -18.71 20.57
C PRO A 552 -37.01 -18.43 19.16
N GLY A 553 -36.69 -17.18 18.81
CA GLY A 553 -36.03 -16.82 17.54
C GLY A 553 -34.50 -16.84 17.59
N TYR A 554 -33.87 -16.93 18.77
CA TYR A 554 -32.44 -16.67 18.96
C TYR A 554 -31.58 -17.95 19.07
N TRP A 555 -32.12 -19.11 18.70
CA TRP A 555 -31.39 -20.38 18.72
C TRP A 555 -30.23 -20.42 17.71
N GLY A 556 -30.39 -19.82 16.52
CA GLY A 556 -29.35 -19.70 15.50
C GLY A 556 -28.19 -18.78 15.92
N VAL A 557 -27.07 -18.85 15.20
CA VAL A 557 -25.90 -17.98 15.47
C VAL A 557 -26.16 -16.54 15.01
N HIS A 558 -26.59 -16.32 13.76
CA HIS A 558 -26.90 -14.99 13.19
C HIS A 558 -27.77 -14.11 14.12
N ALA A 559 -28.79 -14.71 14.75
CA ALA A 559 -29.72 -14.01 15.63
C ALA A 559 -29.06 -13.55 16.96
N LYS A 560 -28.09 -14.31 17.49
CA LYS A 560 -27.28 -13.86 18.63
C LYS A 560 -26.21 -12.86 18.19
N GLY A 561 -25.67 -13.02 16.98
CA GLY A 561 -24.76 -12.07 16.36
C GLY A 561 -25.32 -10.67 16.26
N ALA A 562 -26.60 -10.54 15.90
CA ALA A 562 -27.31 -9.26 15.93
C ALA A 562 -27.28 -8.59 17.32
N VAL A 563 -27.52 -9.36 18.39
CA VAL A 563 -27.44 -8.83 19.77
C VAL A 563 -26.02 -8.40 20.12
N TRP A 564 -25.00 -9.18 19.73
CA TRP A 564 -23.59 -8.86 20.01
C TRP A 564 -23.08 -7.64 19.22
N ALA A 565 -23.33 -7.60 17.91
CA ALA A 565 -23.01 -6.46 17.06
C ALA A 565 -23.69 -5.18 17.56
N GLN A 566 -24.96 -5.26 17.97
CA GLN A 566 -25.69 -4.15 18.56
C GLN A 566 -25.13 -3.69 19.91
N MET A 567 -24.54 -4.59 20.72
CA MET A 567 -23.79 -4.20 21.93
C MET A 567 -22.50 -3.46 21.58
N LEU A 568 -21.71 -3.98 20.63
CA LEU A 568 -20.47 -3.33 20.17
C LEU A 568 -20.73 -1.98 19.49
N PHE A 569 -21.85 -1.83 18.77
CA PHE A 569 -22.28 -0.56 18.16
C PHE A 569 -22.53 0.55 19.21
N GLU A 570 -23.08 0.22 20.37
CA GLU A 570 -23.26 1.18 21.47
C GLU A 570 -21.93 1.55 22.12
N VAL A 571 -21.02 0.58 22.29
CA VAL A 571 -19.65 0.81 22.79
C VAL A 571 -18.87 1.72 21.83
N TYR A 572 -18.91 1.43 20.53
CA TYR A 572 -18.28 2.23 19.48
C TYR A 572 -18.74 3.69 19.53
N TRP A 573 -20.06 3.94 19.54
CA TRP A 573 -20.57 5.31 19.60
C TRP A 573 -20.25 6.01 20.92
N ASN A 574 -20.15 5.29 22.05
CA ASN A 574 -19.69 5.89 23.31
C ASN A 574 -18.22 6.32 23.27
N LEU A 575 -17.36 5.57 22.58
CA LEU A 575 -15.96 5.95 22.38
C LEU A 575 -15.85 7.10 21.35
N VAL A 576 -16.60 7.04 20.24
CA VAL A 576 -16.59 8.09 19.20
C VAL A 576 -17.14 9.42 19.72
N ASP A 577 -18.23 9.44 20.51
CA ASP A 577 -18.70 10.68 21.14
C ASP A 577 -17.72 11.21 22.21
N GLY A 578 -16.96 10.31 22.85
CA GLY A 578 -16.05 10.65 23.95
C GLY A 578 -14.69 11.20 23.52
N ILE A 579 -14.12 10.72 22.40
CA ILE A 579 -12.80 11.12 21.89
C ILE A 579 -12.74 11.40 20.38
N GLY A 580 -13.88 11.42 19.70
CA GLY A 580 -13.97 11.77 18.27
C GLY A 580 -13.76 10.60 17.31
N PHE A 581 -13.69 10.93 16.02
CA PHE A 581 -13.59 10.00 14.91
C PHE A 581 -12.46 10.44 13.96
N THR A 582 -11.84 9.49 13.26
CA THR A 582 -10.88 9.75 12.18
C THR A 582 -11.19 8.91 10.94
N GLU A 583 -11.09 9.52 9.75
CA GLU A 583 -11.11 8.80 8.46
C GLU A 583 -9.81 7.99 8.27
N GLU A 584 -8.73 8.37 8.96
CA GLU A 584 -7.45 7.66 8.92
C GLU A 584 -7.51 6.37 9.77
N TRP A 585 -7.95 5.29 9.13
CA TRP A 585 -8.07 3.96 9.74
C TRP A 585 -6.72 3.27 9.95
N PHE A 586 -5.67 3.64 9.20
CA PHE A 586 -4.34 3.03 9.30
C PHE A 586 -3.47 3.80 10.31
N PRO A 587 -3.19 3.25 11.50
CA PRO A 587 -2.28 3.90 12.42
C PRO A 587 -0.86 3.92 11.84
N PRO A 588 -0.21 5.11 11.70
CA PRO A 588 1.16 5.22 11.22
C PRO A 588 2.13 4.53 12.19
N PHE A 589 3.41 4.39 11.85
CA PHE A 589 4.40 3.93 12.83
C PHE A 589 4.77 5.06 13.80
N ASP A 590 4.96 4.72 15.09
CA ASP A 590 5.63 5.62 16.02
C ASP A 590 7.13 5.66 15.68
N ASP A 591 7.64 6.87 15.42
CA ASP A 591 8.97 7.25 14.89
C ASP A 591 9.29 6.83 13.44
N ASP A 592 10.14 7.63 12.79
CA ASP A 592 10.46 7.59 11.35
C ASP A 592 10.97 6.22 10.86
N MET A 593 10.58 5.83 9.63
CA MET A 593 11.23 4.74 8.88
C MET A 593 12.64 5.17 8.42
N VAL A 594 13.60 5.18 9.35
CA VAL A 594 15.02 5.28 8.99
C VAL A 594 15.59 3.86 8.84
N MET A 595 15.50 3.33 7.62
CA MET A 595 16.18 2.09 7.22
C MET A 595 17.70 2.36 7.10
N THR A 596 18.39 2.52 8.24
CA THR A 596 19.85 2.71 8.23
C THR A 596 20.56 1.44 7.75
N GLU A 597 21.29 1.53 6.65
CA GLU A 597 22.24 0.49 6.24
C GLU A 597 23.14 0.07 7.41
N GLY A 598 23.34 -1.24 7.56
CA GLY A 598 24.25 -1.80 8.57
C GLY A 598 23.60 -2.25 9.88
N ASP A 599 22.27 -2.17 10.03
CA ASP A 599 21.64 -2.73 11.23
C ASP A 599 21.71 -4.27 11.24
N ASN A 600 22.36 -4.81 12.27
CA ASN A 600 22.77 -6.22 12.34
C ASN A 600 21.60 -7.20 12.17
N LYS A 601 21.88 -8.36 11.55
CA LYS A 601 20.91 -9.43 11.20
C LYS A 601 20.09 -10.01 12.37
N ASP A 602 20.42 -9.66 13.61
CA ASP A 602 19.68 -10.04 14.83
C ASP A 602 18.62 -9.01 15.27
N LYS A 603 18.62 -7.81 14.68
CA LYS A 603 17.59 -6.78 14.94
C LYS A 603 16.41 -6.96 13.99
N LYS A 604 15.33 -7.57 14.47
CA LYS A 604 14.00 -7.37 13.87
C LYS A 604 13.66 -5.87 13.91
N PRO A 605 13.09 -5.28 12.84
CA PRO A 605 12.60 -3.90 12.88
C PRO A 605 11.58 -3.73 14.03
N LYS A 606 11.71 -2.63 14.78
CA LYS A 606 11.02 -2.43 16.08
C LYS A 606 9.92 -1.37 16.05
N THR A 607 9.64 -0.80 14.89
CA THR A 607 8.51 0.10 14.68
C THR A 607 7.20 -0.60 15.08
N LYS A 608 6.30 0.14 15.74
CA LYS A 608 4.98 -0.34 16.13
C LYS A 608 3.90 0.58 15.59
N PRO A 609 2.73 0.04 15.18
CA PRO A 609 1.56 0.84 14.87
C PRO A 609 1.26 1.82 16.01
N SER A 610 0.97 3.07 15.66
CA SER A 610 1.02 4.18 16.60
C SER A 610 -0.05 4.03 17.67
N ILE A 611 0.40 3.73 18.90
CA ILE A 611 -0.48 3.61 20.05
C ILE A 611 -1.12 4.96 20.35
N LYS A 612 -0.43 6.06 20.03
CA LYS A 612 -0.99 7.41 20.09
C LYS A 612 -2.16 7.56 19.12
N HIS A 613 -2.05 7.15 17.86
CA HIS A 613 -3.14 7.24 16.89
C HIS A 613 -4.35 6.39 17.32
N ILE A 614 -4.10 5.13 17.67
CA ILE A 614 -5.12 4.16 18.11
C ILE A 614 -5.88 4.64 19.35
N THR A 615 -5.23 5.33 20.29
CA THR A 615 -5.86 5.79 21.55
C THR A 615 -6.40 7.22 21.52
N SER A 616 -6.26 7.91 20.38
CA SER A 616 -6.71 9.30 20.17
C SER A 616 -8.11 9.42 19.56
N TYR A 617 -8.63 8.37 18.91
CA TYR A 617 -9.94 8.38 18.24
C TYR A 617 -10.77 7.16 18.62
N GLY A 618 -12.09 7.33 18.67
CA GLY A 618 -13.01 6.32 19.19
C GLY A 618 -13.19 5.12 18.28
N ASN A 619 -13.13 5.31 16.96
CA ASN A 619 -13.29 4.24 15.98
C ASN A 619 -12.05 3.33 15.91
N THR A 620 -10.85 3.89 15.87
CA THR A 620 -9.59 3.13 15.90
C THR A 620 -9.39 2.44 17.25
N LEU A 621 -9.74 3.10 18.36
CA LEU A 621 -9.74 2.47 19.69
C LEU A 621 -10.72 1.31 19.77
N ALA A 622 -11.98 1.48 19.34
CA ALA A 622 -12.98 0.41 19.38
C ALA A 622 -12.52 -0.82 18.59
N LEU A 623 -11.91 -0.61 17.42
CA LEU A 623 -11.35 -1.68 16.59
C LEU A 623 -10.22 -2.43 17.32
N GLN A 624 -9.24 -1.72 17.88
CA GLN A 624 -8.15 -2.34 18.67
C GLN A 624 -8.67 -3.13 19.87
N LEU A 625 -9.61 -2.57 20.64
CA LEU A 625 -10.12 -3.20 21.86
C LEU A 625 -10.90 -4.49 21.58
N VAL A 626 -11.63 -4.56 20.46
CA VAL A 626 -12.29 -5.79 20.01
C VAL A 626 -11.26 -6.83 19.54
N VAL A 627 -10.28 -6.42 18.74
CA VAL A 627 -9.22 -7.31 18.23
C VAL A 627 -8.33 -7.85 19.36
N ASP A 628 -8.02 -7.06 20.40
CA ASP A 628 -7.29 -7.54 21.58
C ASP A 628 -8.19 -8.33 22.54
N GLY A 629 -9.49 -8.01 22.65
CA GLY A 629 -10.46 -8.84 23.37
C GLY A 629 -10.50 -10.28 22.83
N MET A 630 -10.49 -10.44 21.50
CA MET A 630 -10.40 -11.77 20.85
C MET A 630 -9.13 -12.55 21.22
N LYS A 631 -8.01 -11.86 21.48
CA LYS A 631 -6.72 -12.47 21.90
C LYS A 631 -6.70 -12.86 23.38
N LEU A 632 -7.53 -12.23 24.21
CA LEU A 632 -7.58 -12.40 25.67
C LEU A 632 -8.67 -13.37 26.13
N GLN A 633 -9.78 -13.47 25.41
CA GLN A 633 -10.93 -14.29 25.79
C GLN A 633 -10.65 -15.81 25.72
N PRO A 634 -11.33 -16.64 26.54
CA PRO A 634 -11.17 -18.09 26.50
C PRO A 634 -11.69 -18.70 25.19
N CYS A 635 -11.33 -19.97 24.95
CA CYS A 635 -11.94 -20.76 23.89
C CYS A 635 -13.41 -21.09 24.24
N ARG A 636 -14.35 -20.82 23.32
CA ARG A 636 -15.81 -20.86 23.54
C ARG A 636 -16.30 -19.90 24.64
N PRO A 637 -16.05 -18.59 24.48
CA PRO A 637 -16.52 -17.59 25.44
C PRO A 637 -18.04 -17.38 25.36
N GLU A 638 -18.63 -16.95 26.47
CA GLU A 638 -19.96 -16.32 26.51
C GLU A 638 -19.84 -14.79 26.38
N PHE A 639 -20.96 -14.06 26.22
CA PHE A 639 -20.92 -12.59 26.04
C PHE A 639 -20.24 -11.90 27.24
N ILE A 640 -20.41 -12.45 28.44
CA ILE A 640 -19.78 -11.96 29.68
C ILE A 640 -18.25 -12.08 29.60
N ASP A 641 -17.72 -13.22 29.14
CA ASP A 641 -16.27 -13.41 28.96
C ASP A 641 -15.70 -12.43 27.93
N ALA A 642 -16.38 -12.27 26.79
CA ALA A 642 -15.94 -11.39 25.71
C ALA A 642 -16.01 -9.91 26.10
N ARG A 643 -17.04 -9.49 26.83
CA ARG A 643 -17.16 -8.16 27.44
C ARG A 643 -16.00 -7.88 28.37
N ASP A 644 -15.72 -8.82 29.28
CA ASP A 644 -14.68 -8.65 30.29
C ASP A 644 -13.28 -8.73 29.67
N ALA A 645 -13.10 -9.47 28.57
CA ALA A 645 -11.89 -9.44 27.74
C ALA A 645 -11.67 -8.08 27.03
N ILE A 646 -12.72 -7.44 26.50
CA ILE A 646 -12.64 -6.09 25.90
C ILE A 646 -12.31 -5.04 26.97
N LEU A 647 -12.91 -5.14 28.16
CA LEU A 647 -12.56 -4.29 29.30
C LEU A 647 -11.13 -4.55 29.80
N GLN A 648 -10.67 -5.81 29.77
CA GLN A 648 -9.29 -6.16 30.10
C GLN A 648 -8.29 -5.61 29.07
N ALA A 649 -8.66 -5.55 27.78
CA ALA A 649 -7.87 -4.89 26.74
C ALA A 649 -7.77 -3.37 26.99
N GLU A 650 -8.86 -2.70 27.36
CA GLU A 650 -8.86 -1.26 27.70
C GLU A 650 -7.97 -1.00 28.93
N GLN A 651 -8.10 -1.82 29.97
CA GLN A 651 -7.28 -1.72 31.17
C GLN A 651 -5.78 -1.97 30.90
N LEU A 652 -5.44 -2.73 29.85
CA LEU A 652 -4.06 -2.96 29.41
C LEU A 652 -3.54 -1.83 28.50
N LEU A 653 -4.35 -1.32 27.57
CA LEU A 653 -3.96 -0.33 26.57
C LEU A 653 -4.01 1.10 27.15
N THR A 654 -5.18 1.53 27.62
CA THR A 654 -5.51 2.90 28.04
C THR A 654 -5.68 3.07 29.56
N LYS A 655 -5.44 1.98 30.31
CA LYS A 655 -5.30 1.95 31.79
C LYS A 655 -6.58 2.23 32.59
N GLY A 656 -7.77 1.97 32.04
CA GLY A 656 -9.05 2.21 32.72
C GLY A 656 -9.71 3.52 32.32
N LYS A 657 -9.08 4.32 31.44
CA LYS A 657 -9.51 5.67 31.07
C LYS A 657 -10.90 5.70 30.42
N TYR A 658 -11.24 4.67 29.64
CA TYR A 658 -12.48 4.59 28.86
C TYR A 658 -13.38 3.42 29.28
N ALA A 659 -13.07 2.75 30.40
CA ALA A 659 -13.81 1.59 30.87
C ALA A 659 -15.30 1.91 31.13
N CYS A 660 -15.62 3.13 31.58
CA CYS A 660 -16.99 3.53 31.87
C CYS A 660 -17.84 3.70 30.60
N GLU A 661 -17.25 4.12 29.49
CA GLU A 661 -17.91 4.32 28.19
C GLU A 661 -18.27 2.95 27.58
N ILE A 662 -17.38 1.97 27.74
CA ILE A 662 -17.60 0.57 27.40
C ILE A 662 -18.72 -0.03 28.28
N TRP A 663 -18.63 0.13 29.61
CA TRP A 663 -19.67 -0.33 30.53
C TRP A 663 -21.05 0.28 30.25
N LYS A 664 -21.12 1.58 29.91
CA LYS A 664 -22.37 2.25 29.51
C LYS A 664 -22.97 1.64 28.23
N GLY A 665 -22.14 1.21 27.29
CA GLY A 665 -22.58 0.56 26.04
C GLY A 665 -23.22 -0.81 26.31
N PHE A 666 -22.50 -1.68 27.01
CA PHE A 666 -22.99 -3.01 27.36
C PHE A 666 -24.18 -3.00 28.33
N ALA A 667 -24.16 -2.14 29.37
CA ALA A 667 -25.25 -2.04 30.34
C ALA A 667 -26.55 -1.51 29.72
N LYS A 668 -26.48 -0.59 28.74
CA LYS A 668 -27.67 -0.14 27.98
C LYS A 668 -28.40 -1.28 27.29
N ARG A 669 -27.68 -2.36 26.95
CA ARG A 669 -28.17 -3.57 26.26
C ARG A 669 -28.33 -4.77 27.19
N GLY A 670 -28.35 -4.56 28.51
CA GLY A 670 -28.57 -5.62 29.49
C GLY A 670 -27.35 -6.48 29.83
N LEU A 671 -26.15 -6.18 29.31
CA LEU A 671 -24.91 -6.90 29.64
C LEU A 671 -24.05 -6.15 30.69
N GLY A 672 -24.71 -5.44 31.61
CA GLY A 672 -24.08 -4.68 32.69
C GLY A 672 -23.43 -5.54 33.78
N TYR A 673 -22.92 -4.88 34.81
CA TYR A 673 -22.03 -5.47 35.82
C TYR A 673 -22.62 -6.69 36.56
N GLY A 674 -23.93 -6.71 36.77
CA GLY A 674 -24.65 -7.82 37.40
C GLY A 674 -25.46 -8.68 36.42
N ALA A 675 -25.06 -8.77 35.15
CA ALA A 675 -25.70 -9.67 34.18
C ALA A 675 -25.30 -11.12 34.49
N GLU A 676 -26.25 -12.05 34.39
CA GLU A 676 -26.02 -13.46 34.72
C GLU A 676 -26.01 -14.33 33.46
N PRO A 677 -25.03 -15.24 33.31
CA PRO A 677 -24.92 -16.12 32.15
C PRO A 677 -26.11 -17.06 32.05
N GLY A 678 -26.32 -17.61 30.85
CA GLY A 678 -27.41 -18.55 30.62
C GLY A 678 -27.19 -19.90 31.33
N ALA A 679 -28.25 -20.70 31.42
CA ALA A 679 -28.11 -22.10 31.81
C ALA A 679 -27.18 -22.85 30.84
N PRO A 680 -26.39 -23.86 31.26
CA PRO A 680 -25.41 -24.56 30.40
C PRO A 680 -25.95 -25.25 29.14
N TRP A 681 -27.28 -25.32 28.98
CA TRP A 681 -27.98 -25.86 27.82
C TRP A 681 -28.67 -24.78 26.95
N GLY A 682 -28.49 -23.51 27.31
CA GLY A 682 -29.14 -22.33 26.72
C GLY A 682 -30.47 -21.98 27.39
N GLY A 683 -30.69 -20.68 27.60
CA GLY A 683 -31.85 -20.11 28.28
C GLY A 683 -31.43 -19.29 29.50
N ASP A 684 -32.41 -18.74 30.22
CA ASP A 684 -32.27 -18.21 31.58
C ASP A 684 -31.19 -17.11 31.84
N ARG A 685 -30.74 -16.40 30.80
CA ARG A 685 -29.88 -15.19 30.95
C ARG A 685 -30.62 -14.06 31.65
N THR A 686 -29.98 -13.39 32.60
CA THR A 686 -30.54 -12.23 33.30
C THR A 686 -29.98 -10.91 32.75
N ASP A 687 -30.85 -10.04 32.23
CA ASP A 687 -30.50 -8.66 31.84
C ASP A 687 -30.08 -7.83 33.07
N SER A 688 -28.97 -7.09 32.96
CA SER A 688 -28.54 -6.12 33.96
C SER A 688 -28.14 -4.78 33.34
N TYR A 689 -28.69 -3.72 33.91
CA TYR A 689 -28.45 -2.33 33.50
C TYR A 689 -27.51 -1.60 34.49
N GLN A 690 -26.88 -2.34 35.40
CA GLN A 690 -26.01 -1.80 36.44
C GLN A 690 -24.62 -1.48 35.88
N LEU A 691 -24.09 -0.30 36.21
CA LEU A 691 -22.68 0.07 36.00
C LEU A 691 -21.86 -0.33 37.24
N PRO A 692 -20.56 -0.63 37.12
CA PRO A 692 -19.68 -0.75 38.29
C PRO A 692 -19.64 0.57 39.06
N LYS A 693 -19.41 0.51 40.38
CA LYS A 693 -19.47 1.70 41.25
C LYS A 693 -18.61 2.89 40.77
N ALA A 694 -17.43 2.62 40.19
CA ALA A 694 -16.54 3.65 39.65
C ALA A 694 -17.07 4.40 38.41
N CYS A 695 -18.24 3.99 37.88
CA CYS A 695 -18.89 4.56 36.71
C CYS A 695 -20.35 4.98 37.00
N GLN A 696 -20.73 5.10 38.28
CA GLN A 696 -22.06 5.54 38.73
C GLN A 696 -22.11 7.04 39.09
N ASP A 697 -20.95 7.69 39.20
CA ASP A 697 -20.75 9.13 39.41
C ASP A 697 -20.57 9.86 38.05
#